data_AF-A0A7W8MC42-F1
#
_entry.id   AF-A0A7W8MC42-F1
#
_cell.length_a   1.000
_cell.length_b   1.000
_cell.length_c   1.000
_cell.angle_alpha   90.00
_cell.angle_beta   90.00
_cell.angle_gamma   90.00
#
_symmetry.space_group_name_H-M   'P 1'
#
loop_
_entity.id
_entity.type
_entity.pdbx_description
1 polymer ?
#
loop_
_entity_poly.entity_id
_entity_poly.type
_entity_poly.pdbx_seq_one_letter_code
_entity_poly.pdbx_strand_id
1 'polypeptide(L)'
;MAQKTAAELPPPDAPISEARTAGYRALAGAADEMIDTHGNVRPVWQALVSAIDTMPEQDLHERFARADRYLRDAGVFYRAYGAGGSSERAWPFSHIPVLISDAEWQVLAEGLVQRANLLEAVVADIYSENRLVQEGFLPPQLIASNPEFLRPLVGIKPAGGHYLHFCSFEIGRGPDGNWWVLADRTQAPSGAGFALENRVATARAFSDIYSETHVHRLASFFGAFRKALQARTRSSDERIAVLSPGPANETYFEHAYIARYLGIMLLEGEDLTIVNGRVMVRTVAGLKPVSVLWRRLDAAFADPLELDQNSYIGTPGMVQALRNGSVTFVNALGSGILETRALLAFMPTLSRHLLGEELKLPSIATWWCGQKAEREHVAAHLDRMVIGSAFSRLPFFDDSGRSVMGSRYKDPQGRTTAEWLEAEAGNLVGQEVVTLSTTPAMIDGKLTPRPMSLRVFAARTKDGWQIMPGGFARIGSGSDVSAIAMQAGGSAADVWIVSDKPVDRTSLLPAEETFTRNMPGSLPSRAADNLFWLGRYIERAEGVLRILRAWHARYAESANPEQPLLAFVSEYLSNIDVDTKSGVPESLLRNIDSAVYSASNIRDRFSPDGWLALTDLSKTAKRFHEKVKPGDDAAHAMTILLRKLAGFAGLVHENMYRFTGWRFLTIGRLLERGLHMTRLLGHMTGPDAPDGGLDMLLEIGDNVMTHRRRYNVSTARLTVTDLLALDPLNPRSILFQLNEIRIEVEQLPNAMVNGQMSSLFREAMRLHSGLAVMTPEAMNADVYTNLERELEKLSDILAQSYLN
;
A
#
# COMPACT_ATOMS: atom_id res chain seq x y z
N MET A 1 -19.89 -40.81 65.96
CA MET A 1 -20.84 -41.50 65.07
C MET A 1 -20.45 -41.15 63.63
N ALA A 2 -20.28 -42.17 62.81
CA ALA A 2 -19.64 -42.11 61.49
C ALA A 2 -20.42 -41.31 60.45
N GLN A 3 -19.72 -40.58 59.58
CA GLN A 3 -20.20 -40.26 58.24
C GLN A 3 -19.06 -40.39 57.22
N LYS A 4 -19.39 -41.17 56.19
CA LYS A 4 -18.53 -41.70 55.14
C LYS A 4 -18.06 -40.61 54.17
N THR A 5 -16.81 -40.74 53.76
CA THR A 5 -16.20 -40.16 52.56
C THR A 5 -17.05 -40.47 51.32
N ALA A 6 -17.52 -39.42 50.64
CA ALA A 6 -17.99 -39.50 49.26
C ALA A 6 -16.80 -39.21 48.35
N ALA A 7 -16.43 -40.20 47.53
CA ALA A 7 -15.44 -40.04 46.47
C ALA A 7 -15.99 -39.08 45.42
N GLU A 8 -15.25 -38.01 45.12
CA GLU A 8 -15.48 -37.18 43.95
C GLU A 8 -15.24 -38.02 42.69
N LEU A 9 -16.27 -38.10 41.84
CA LEU A 9 -16.17 -38.63 40.49
C LEU A 9 -15.20 -37.74 39.69
N PRO A 10 -14.31 -38.30 38.85
CA PRO A 10 -13.49 -37.50 37.94
C PRO A 10 -14.40 -36.73 36.97
N PRO A 11 -13.99 -35.55 36.49
CA PRO A 11 -14.74 -34.81 35.49
C PRO A 11 -14.90 -35.69 34.24
N PRO A 12 -16.01 -35.54 33.49
CA PRO A 12 -16.21 -36.31 32.27
C PRO A 12 -15.07 -35.99 31.30
N ASP A 13 -14.37 -37.03 30.85
CA ASP A 13 -13.36 -36.96 29.81
C ASP A 13 -13.92 -36.14 28.64
N ALA A 14 -13.38 -34.93 28.44
CA ALA A 14 -13.54 -34.24 27.18
C ALA A 14 -13.04 -35.20 26.09
N PRO A 15 -13.76 -35.38 24.98
CA PRO A 15 -13.30 -36.27 23.93
C PRO A 15 -11.88 -35.85 23.53
N ILE A 16 -10.94 -36.78 23.63
CA ILE A 16 -9.57 -36.60 23.13
C ILE A 16 -9.75 -36.28 21.65
N SER A 17 -9.63 -34.99 21.31
CA SER A 17 -9.52 -34.55 19.92
C SER A 17 -8.43 -35.41 19.29
N GLU A 18 -8.72 -36.07 18.17
CA GLU A 18 -7.64 -36.67 17.36
C GLU A 18 -6.54 -35.61 17.20
N ALA A 19 -5.27 -36.00 17.39
CA ALA A 19 -4.15 -35.10 17.17
C ALA A 19 -4.28 -34.48 15.78
N ARG A 20 -4.04 -33.18 15.63
CA ARG A 20 -4.21 -32.49 14.34
C ARG A 20 -3.13 -32.90 13.33
N THR A 21 -2.06 -33.50 13.83
CA THR A 21 -1.04 -34.23 13.08
C THR A 21 -1.43 -35.67 12.71
N ALA A 22 -2.52 -36.21 13.25
CA ALA A 22 -2.93 -37.59 12.99
C ALA A 22 -3.22 -37.80 11.50
N GLY A 23 -2.37 -38.63 10.87
CA GLY A 23 -2.44 -38.91 9.43
C GLY A 23 -1.61 -37.98 8.53
N TYR A 24 -0.88 -37.02 9.10
CA TYR A 24 0.08 -36.21 8.34
C TYR A 24 1.19 -37.12 7.78
N ARG A 25 1.41 -37.05 6.46
CA ARG A 25 2.49 -37.78 5.77
C ARG A 25 3.07 -36.91 4.68
N ALA A 26 4.40 -36.93 4.53
CA ALA A 26 5.07 -36.30 3.40
C ALA A 26 4.51 -36.85 2.07
N LEU A 27 4.40 -35.99 1.04
CA LEU A 27 3.99 -36.43 -0.29
C LEU A 27 5.07 -37.32 -0.92
N ALA A 28 4.66 -38.34 -1.67
CA ALA A 28 5.59 -39.25 -2.32
C ALA A 28 6.48 -38.50 -3.32
N GLY A 29 7.80 -38.66 -3.19
CA GLY A 29 8.78 -38.00 -4.07
C GLY A 29 9.03 -36.52 -3.76
N ALA A 30 8.53 -36.00 -2.63
CA ALA A 30 8.81 -34.65 -2.15
C ALA A 30 9.45 -34.69 -0.75
N ALA A 31 10.37 -33.76 -0.49
CA ALA A 31 10.83 -33.50 0.88
C ALA A 31 9.72 -32.79 1.68
N ASP A 32 9.75 -32.89 3.02
CA ASP A 32 8.82 -32.18 3.90
C ASP A 32 9.57 -31.33 4.93
N GLU A 33 9.05 -30.13 5.20
CA GLU A 33 9.65 -29.18 6.13
C GLU A 33 9.39 -29.58 7.60
N MET A 34 8.30 -30.28 7.92
CA MET A 34 7.98 -30.72 9.28
C MET A 34 8.51 -32.13 9.58
N ILE A 35 8.43 -33.04 8.61
CA ILE A 35 8.80 -34.45 8.75
C ILE A 35 10.13 -34.74 8.04
N ASP A 36 11.04 -35.45 8.72
CA ASP A 36 12.31 -35.89 8.13
C ASP A 36 12.15 -37.14 7.25
N THR A 37 13.24 -37.58 6.60
CA THR A 37 13.25 -38.77 5.73
C THR A 37 12.99 -40.08 6.46
N HIS A 38 13.07 -40.09 7.80
CA HIS A 38 12.78 -41.23 8.66
C HIS A 38 11.33 -41.21 9.19
N GLY A 39 10.55 -40.18 8.86
CA GLY A 39 9.17 -40.02 9.33
C GLY A 39 9.02 -39.34 10.69
N ASN A 40 10.11 -38.80 11.27
CA ASN A 40 10.06 -38.12 12.55
C ASN A 40 9.81 -36.61 12.38
N VAL A 41 9.17 -35.99 13.37
CA VAL A 41 9.04 -34.52 13.42
C VAL A 41 10.42 -33.91 13.69
N ARG A 42 10.85 -33.02 12.79
CA ARG A 42 12.13 -32.31 12.90
C ARG A 42 12.21 -31.53 14.21
N PRO A 43 13.37 -31.46 14.89
CA PRO A 43 13.51 -30.80 16.19
C PRO A 43 12.92 -29.37 16.26
N VAL A 44 13.16 -28.57 15.22
CA VAL A 44 12.68 -27.18 15.14
C VAL A 44 11.14 -27.07 15.18
N TRP A 45 10.41 -28.10 14.74
CA TRP A 45 8.95 -28.13 14.71
C TRP A 45 8.29 -28.70 15.97
N GLN A 46 9.03 -29.44 16.80
CA GLN A 46 8.45 -30.22 17.90
C GLN A 46 7.66 -29.36 18.90
N ALA A 47 8.18 -28.18 19.26
CA ALA A 47 7.50 -27.28 20.20
C ALA A 47 6.17 -26.77 19.66
N LEU A 48 6.14 -26.29 18.41
CA LEU A 48 4.93 -25.79 17.77
C LEU A 48 3.90 -26.90 17.56
N VAL A 49 4.35 -28.07 17.09
CA VAL A 49 3.48 -29.23 16.88
C VAL A 49 2.84 -29.69 18.18
N SER A 50 3.64 -29.85 19.24
CA SER A 50 3.14 -30.22 20.57
C SER A 50 2.11 -29.22 21.10
N ALA A 51 2.37 -27.92 20.94
CA ALA A 51 1.43 -26.88 21.34
C ALA A 51 0.14 -26.91 20.52
N ILE A 52 0.21 -27.11 19.20
CA ILE A 52 -0.97 -27.20 18.34
C ILE A 52 -1.79 -28.45 18.64
N ASP A 53 -1.17 -29.60 18.87
CA ASP A 53 -1.90 -30.86 19.12
C ASP A 53 -2.58 -30.88 20.49
N THR A 54 -2.00 -30.19 21.49
CA THR A 54 -2.58 -30.10 22.85
C THR A 54 -3.62 -28.99 23.00
N MET A 55 -3.70 -28.05 22.06
CA MET A 55 -4.59 -26.89 22.15
C MET A 55 -6.07 -27.26 21.87
N PRO A 56 -7.03 -26.78 22.67
CA PRO A 56 -8.46 -26.91 22.34
C PRO A 56 -8.80 -26.27 20.98
N GLU A 57 -9.76 -26.85 20.25
CA GLU A 57 -10.15 -26.34 18.92
C GLU A 57 -10.66 -24.90 18.96
N GLN A 58 -11.43 -24.56 19.99
CA GLN A 58 -11.94 -23.21 20.18
C GLN A 58 -10.80 -22.20 20.36
N ASP A 59 -9.80 -22.50 21.18
CA ASP A 59 -8.66 -21.61 21.43
C ASP A 59 -7.86 -21.37 20.14
N LEU A 60 -7.65 -22.42 19.34
CA LEU A 60 -6.96 -22.31 18.06
C LEU A 60 -7.75 -21.46 17.06
N HIS A 61 -9.06 -21.66 16.99
CA HIS A 61 -9.95 -20.84 16.16
C HIS A 61 -9.92 -19.36 16.57
N GLU A 62 -9.96 -19.07 17.88
CA GLU A 62 -9.88 -17.71 18.40
C GLU A 62 -8.56 -17.02 18.08
N ARG A 63 -7.44 -17.77 18.11
CA ARG A 63 -6.11 -17.28 17.73
C ARG A 63 -6.03 -16.97 16.23
N PHE A 64 -6.57 -17.83 15.37
CA PHE A 64 -6.64 -17.58 13.93
C PHE A 64 -7.53 -16.38 13.60
N ALA A 65 -8.72 -16.32 14.20
CA ALA A 65 -9.62 -15.19 14.04
C ALA A 65 -8.98 -13.87 14.52
N ARG A 66 -8.10 -13.90 15.54
CA ARG A 66 -7.34 -12.74 16.00
C ARG A 66 -6.30 -12.27 14.97
N ALA A 67 -5.58 -13.19 14.34
CA ALA A 67 -4.66 -12.86 13.24
C ALA A 67 -5.40 -12.27 12.04
N ASP A 68 -6.51 -12.89 11.64
CA ASP A 68 -7.31 -12.41 10.49
C ASP A 68 -7.92 -11.03 10.76
N ARG A 69 -8.41 -10.80 11.99
CA ARG A 69 -8.87 -9.46 12.41
C ARG A 69 -7.75 -8.44 12.31
N TYR A 70 -6.57 -8.75 12.85
CA TYR A 70 -5.42 -7.85 12.77
C TYR A 70 -5.07 -7.47 11.33
N LEU A 71 -4.96 -8.44 10.41
CA LEU A 71 -4.64 -8.16 9.01
C LEU A 71 -5.72 -7.30 8.33
N ARG A 72 -7.01 -7.56 8.63
CA ARG A 72 -8.12 -6.71 8.14
C ARG A 72 -8.05 -5.30 8.69
N ASP A 73 -7.77 -5.14 9.98
CA ASP A 73 -7.74 -3.84 10.66
C ASP A 73 -6.51 -3.01 10.25
N ALA A 74 -5.37 -3.67 10.03
CA ALA A 74 -4.20 -3.05 9.39
C ALA A 74 -4.45 -2.72 7.91
N GLY A 75 -5.52 -3.27 7.32
CA GLY A 75 -5.94 -3.11 5.95
C GLY A 75 -4.98 -3.76 4.95
N VAL A 76 -4.36 -4.87 5.33
CA VAL A 76 -3.51 -5.67 4.45
C VAL A 76 -4.41 -6.27 3.36
N PHE A 77 -4.17 -5.87 2.11
CA PHE A 77 -4.87 -6.40 0.95
C PHE A 77 -3.90 -6.63 -0.20
N TYR A 78 -4.35 -7.41 -1.18
CA TYR A 78 -3.73 -7.47 -2.49
C TYR A 78 -4.80 -7.21 -3.56
N ARG A 79 -4.42 -6.58 -4.67
CA ARG A 79 -5.31 -6.46 -5.83
C ARG A 79 -5.05 -7.62 -6.79
N ALA A 80 -6.10 -8.35 -7.11
CA ALA A 80 -6.06 -9.35 -8.17
C ALA A 80 -6.57 -8.71 -9.48
N TYR A 81 -5.75 -8.76 -10.54
CA TYR A 81 -6.16 -8.40 -11.90
C TYR A 81 -6.63 -9.66 -12.62
N GLY A 82 -7.93 -9.79 -12.86
CA GLY A 82 -8.52 -10.89 -13.61
C GLY A 82 -9.33 -10.40 -14.81
N ALA A 83 -9.79 -11.35 -15.64
CA ALA A 83 -10.60 -11.07 -16.85
C ALA A 83 -11.91 -10.30 -16.57
N GLY A 84 -12.36 -10.21 -15.31
CA GLY A 84 -13.55 -9.46 -14.87
C GLY A 84 -13.25 -8.10 -14.21
N GLY A 85 -12.02 -7.59 -14.28
CA GLY A 85 -11.61 -6.31 -13.67
C GLY A 85 -10.73 -6.48 -12.41
N SER A 86 -10.35 -5.36 -11.79
CA SER A 86 -9.57 -5.35 -10.55
C SER A 86 -10.46 -5.51 -9.33
N SER A 87 -10.18 -6.49 -8.47
CA SER A 87 -10.84 -6.63 -7.16
C SER A 87 -9.82 -6.61 -6.04
N GLU A 88 -10.06 -5.82 -5.00
CA GLU A 88 -9.30 -5.90 -3.75
C GLU A 88 -9.74 -7.14 -2.97
N ARG A 89 -8.78 -8.00 -2.64
CA ARG A 89 -9.01 -9.23 -1.87
C ARG A 89 -8.25 -9.17 -0.56
N ALA A 90 -8.83 -9.80 0.46
CA ALA A 90 -8.15 -10.02 1.73
C ALA A 90 -6.86 -10.82 1.48
N TRP A 91 -5.79 -10.47 2.19
CA TRP A 91 -4.52 -11.19 2.10
C TRP A 91 -4.71 -12.67 2.47
N PRO A 92 -4.33 -13.63 1.60
CA PRO A 92 -4.59 -15.04 1.82
C PRO A 92 -3.57 -15.60 2.81
N PHE A 93 -3.81 -15.40 4.10
CA PHE A 93 -2.89 -15.76 5.18
C PHE A 93 -2.99 -17.25 5.54
N SER A 94 -1.85 -17.94 5.57
CA SER A 94 -1.75 -19.26 6.21
C SER A 94 -1.35 -19.09 7.66
N HIS A 95 -2.19 -19.56 8.57
CA HIS A 95 -1.97 -19.38 10.00
C HIS A 95 -0.77 -20.14 10.54
N ILE A 96 -0.38 -21.25 9.90
CA ILE A 96 0.77 -22.05 10.32
C ILE A 96 2.05 -21.46 9.69
N PRO A 97 3.03 -21.00 10.49
CA PRO A 97 4.32 -20.53 9.98
C PRO A 97 5.21 -21.69 9.52
N VAL A 98 6.15 -21.40 8.62
CA VAL A 98 7.22 -22.33 8.22
C VAL A 98 8.41 -22.15 9.15
N LEU A 99 8.88 -23.21 9.80
CA LEU A 99 10.01 -23.15 10.74
C LEU A 99 11.28 -23.68 10.09
N ILE A 100 12.36 -22.91 10.19
CA ILE A 100 13.70 -23.25 9.72
C ILE A 100 14.69 -23.03 10.87
N SER A 101 15.59 -23.98 11.09
CA SER A 101 16.64 -23.84 12.10
C SER A 101 17.65 -22.75 11.74
N ASP A 102 18.18 -22.02 12.72
CA ASP A 102 19.21 -21.00 12.50
C ASP A 102 20.47 -21.59 11.85
N ALA A 103 20.90 -22.79 12.23
CA ALA A 103 22.06 -23.46 11.63
C ALA A 103 21.88 -23.68 10.11
N GLU A 104 20.71 -24.17 9.69
CA GLU A 104 20.38 -24.32 8.26
C GLU A 104 20.28 -22.95 7.57
N TRP A 105 19.70 -21.97 8.26
CA TRP A 105 19.55 -20.62 7.74
C TRP A 105 20.89 -19.94 7.47
N GLN A 106 21.91 -20.14 8.30
CA GLN A 106 23.24 -19.55 8.08
C GLN A 106 23.87 -20.06 6.78
N VAL A 107 23.76 -21.35 6.48
CA VAL A 107 24.27 -21.94 5.22
C VAL A 107 23.56 -21.33 4.01
N LEU A 108 22.23 -21.23 4.09
CA LEU A 108 21.43 -20.58 3.05
C LEU A 108 21.84 -19.10 2.88
N ALA A 109 21.99 -18.38 3.99
CA ALA A 109 22.34 -16.97 3.99
C ALA A 109 23.70 -16.71 3.33
N GLU A 110 24.72 -17.53 3.63
CA GLU A 110 26.03 -17.43 2.98
C GLU A 110 25.96 -17.63 1.47
N GLY A 111 25.16 -18.60 0.99
CA GLY A 111 24.96 -18.84 -0.42
C GLY A 111 24.22 -17.69 -1.13
N LEU A 112 23.21 -17.12 -0.47
CA LEU A 112 22.47 -15.96 -0.99
C LEU A 112 23.33 -14.68 -1.01
N VAL A 113 24.24 -14.51 -0.05
CA VAL A 113 25.23 -13.42 -0.06
C VAL A 113 26.18 -13.55 -1.25
N GLN A 114 26.73 -14.74 -1.51
CA GLN A 114 27.54 -15.00 -2.70
C GLN A 114 26.75 -14.66 -3.96
N ARG A 115 25.51 -15.15 -4.06
CA ARG A 115 24.66 -14.92 -5.23
C ARG A 115 24.39 -13.44 -5.46
N ALA A 116 24.12 -12.66 -4.40
CA ALA A 116 23.93 -11.21 -4.50
C ALA A 116 25.20 -10.49 -4.99
N ASN A 117 26.39 -10.93 -4.55
CA ASN A 117 27.67 -10.42 -5.06
C ASN A 117 27.91 -10.78 -6.53
N LEU A 118 27.57 -12.01 -6.93
CA LEU A 118 27.65 -12.44 -8.33
C LEU A 118 26.76 -11.56 -9.22
N LEU A 119 25.50 -11.38 -8.83
CA LEU A 119 24.53 -10.56 -9.57
C LEU A 119 24.99 -9.10 -9.69
N GLU A 120 25.57 -8.52 -8.62
CA GLU A 120 26.18 -7.18 -8.66
C GLU A 120 27.30 -7.10 -9.71
N ALA A 121 28.21 -8.09 -9.73
CA ALA A 121 29.31 -8.13 -10.69
C ALA A 121 28.81 -8.27 -12.14
N VAL A 122 27.79 -9.09 -12.38
CA VAL A 122 27.19 -9.29 -13.70
C VAL A 122 26.55 -8.01 -14.23
N VAL A 123 25.72 -7.32 -13.45
CA VAL A 123 25.09 -6.06 -13.92
C VAL A 123 26.12 -4.95 -14.10
N ALA A 124 27.14 -4.89 -13.24
CA ALA A 124 28.22 -3.94 -13.38
C ALA A 124 28.97 -4.14 -14.70
N ASP A 125 29.26 -5.39 -15.07
CA ASP A 125 29.90 -5.71 -16.35
C ASP A 125 29.00 -5.33 -17.54
N ILE A 126 27.73 -5.77 -17.55
CA ILE A 126 26.78 -5.53 -18.65
C ILE A 126 26.65 -4.04 -18.99
N TYR A 127 26.61 -3.17 -17.98
CA TYR A 127 26.46 -1.72 -18.17
C TYR A 127 27.78 -0.95 -18.27
N SER A 128 28.94 -1.61 -18.18
CA SER A 128 30.27 -0.99 -18.31
C SER A 128 31.05 -1.52 -19.50
N GLU A 129 32.07 -2.34 -19.27
CA GLU A 129 32.98 -2.85 -20.29
C GLU A 129 32.36 -4.01 -21.11
N ASN A 130 31.32 -4.65 -20.58
CA ASN A 130 30.62 -5.77 -21.21
C ASN A 130 31.56 -6.94 -21.58
N ARG A 131 32.49 -7.27 -20.69
CA ARG A 131 33.51 -8.30 -20.90
C ARG A 131 32.90 -9.69 -20.95
N LEU A 132 31.83 -9.96 -20.19
CA LEU A 132 31.16 -11.25 -20.20
C LEU A 132 30.65 -11.63 -21.60
N VAL A 133 30.18 -10.64 -22.37
CA VAL A 133 29.78 -10.86 -23.77
C VAL A 133 30.99 -10.93 -24.70
N GLN A 134 31.98 -10.05 -24.52
CA GLN A 134 33.19 -10.03 -25.36
C GLN A 134 34.01 -11.33 -25.26
N GLU A 135 34.08 -11.91 -24.07
CA GLU A 135 34.84 -13.14 -23.78
C GLU A 135 33.99 -14.42 -23.99
N GLY A 136 32.71 -14.28 -24.37
CA GLY A 136 31.85 -15.41 -24.72
C GLY A 136 31.20 -16.14 -23.54
N PHE A 137 31.25 -15.58 -22.33
CA PHE A 137 30.52 -16.11 -21.17
C PHE A 137 29.01 -15.88 -21.25
N LEU A 138 28.58 -14.79 -21.91
CA LEU A 138 27.20 -14.48 -22.19
C LEU A 138 26.95 -14.31 -23.69
N PRO A 139 25.91 -14.95 -24.26
CA PRO A 139 25.56 -14.78 -25.66
C PRO A 139 25.11 -13.34 -25.98
N PRO A 140 25.65 -12.69 -27.04
CA PRO A 140 25.25 -11.33 -27.41
C PRO A 140 23.75 -11.18 -27.65
N GLN A 141 23.12 -12.19 -28.28
CA GLN A 141 21.68 -12.21 -28.54
C GLN A 141 20.86 -12.17 -27.24
N LEU A 142 21.30 -12.88 -26.19
CA LEU A 142 20.58 -12.94 -24.92
C LEU A 142 20.53 -11.58 -24.21
N ILE A 143 21.54 -10.73 -24.42
CA ILE A 143 21.59 -9.38 -23.85
C ILE A 143 20.92 -8.36 -24.78
N ALA A 144 21.28 -8.35 -26.07
CA ALA A 144 20.84 -7.33 -27.00
C ALA A 144 19.33 -7.39 -27.35
N SER A 145 18.73 -8.59 -27.26
CA SER A 145 17.29 -8.81 -27.46
C SER A 145 16.47 -8.71 -26.18
N ASN A 146 17.12 -8.48 -25.04
CA ASN A 146 16.44 -8.44 -23.76
C ASN A 146 15.65 -7.14 -23.58
N PRO A 147 14.33 -7.18 -23.35
CA PRO A 147 13.53 -5.96 -23.17
C PRO A 147 13.94 -5.17 -21.91
N GLU A 148 14.56 -5.80 -20.92
CA GLU A 148 15.05 -5.13 -19.72
C GLU A 148 16.44 -4.48 -19.90
N PHE A 149 17.11 -4.70 -21.05
CA PHE A 149 18.38 -4.06 -21.36
C PHE A 149 18.18 -2.62 -21.83
N LEU A 150 18.30 -1.68 -20.90
CA LEU A 150 18.17 -0.24 -21.17
C LEU A 150 19.47 0.37 -21.71
N ARG A 151 19.63 0.39 -23.04
CA ARG A 151 20.79 0.99 -23.73
C ARG A 151 21.17 2.41 -23.27
N PRO A 152 20.23 3.34 -22.97
CA PRO A 152 20.57 4.70 -22.52
C PRO A 152 21.36 4.77 -21.21
N LEU A 153 21.42 3.65 -20.46
CA LEU A 153 22.12 3.56 -19.17
C LEU A 153 23.55 3.04 -19.27
N VAL A 154 24.01 2.59 -20.44
CA VAL A 154 25.38 2.10 -20.62
C VAL A 154 26.39 3.21 -20.29
N GLY A 155 27.39 2.87 -19.47
CA GLY A 155 28.43 3.79 -19.00
C GLY A 155 28.03 4.66 -17.80
N ILE A 156 26.77 4.64 -17.36
CA ILE A 156 26.34 5.39 -16.17
C ILE A 156 26.76 4.64 -14.90
N LYS A 157 27.69 5.24 -14.14
CA LYS A 157 28.12 4.70 -12.84
C LYS A 157 27.14 5.12 -11.73
N PRO A 158 26.61 4.19 -10.91
CA PRO A 158 25.73 4.54 -9.80
C PRO A 158 26.41 5.48 -8.79
N ALA A 159 25.73 6.57 -8.42
CA ALA A 159 26.25 7.53 -7.43
C ALA A 159 26.55 6.89 -6.07
N GLY A 160 25.78 5.86 -5.69
CA GLY A 160 25.94 5.10 -4.45
C GLY A 160 26.97 3.97 -4.52
N GLY A 161 27.72 3.88 -5.62
CA GLY A 161 28.81 2.91 -5.83
C GLY A 161 28.38 1.48 -6.19
N HIS A 162 27.08 1.19 -6.17
CA HIS A 162 26.53 -0.14 -6.43
C HIS A 162 25.27 -0.06 -7.27
N TYR A 163 25.00 -1.11 -8.06
CA TYR A 163 23.77 -1.25 -8.82
C TYR A 163 22.66 -1.87 -7.98
N LEU A 164 23.00 -2.84 -7.13
CA LEU A 164 22.05 -3.59 -6.30
C LEU A 164 22.17 -3.18 -4.83
N HIS A 165 21.02 -2.91 -4.22
CA HIS A 165 20.89 -2.50 -2.82
C HIS A 165 19.85 -3.33 -2.07
N PHE A 166 18.83 -3.84 -2.76
CA PHE A 166 17.74 -4.60 -2.19
C PHE A 166 17.28 -5.67 -3.18
N CYS A 167 17.50 -6.94 -2.87
CA CYS A 167 17.17 -8.07 -3.73
C CYS A 167 16.19 -9.01 -3.03
N SER A 168 15.48 -9.82 -3.79
CA SER A 168 14.83 -11.01 -3.23
C SER A 168 15.09 -12.24 -4.06
N PHE A 169 15.08 -13.40 -3.41
CA PHE A 169 15.34 -14.70 -4.02
C PHE A 169 14.13 -15.58 -3.76
N GLU A 170 13.59 -16.17 -4.82
CA GLU A 170 12.64 -17.28 -4.73
C GLU A 170 13.44 -18.56 -4.60
N ILE A 171 13.25 -19.27 -3.48
CA ILE A 171 13.92 -20.53 -3.22
C ILE A 171 12.91 -21.63 -2.91
N GLY A 172 13.30 -22.86 -3.14
CA GLY A 172 12.54 -24.03 -2.76
C GLY A 172 13.49 -25.19 -2.51
N ARG A 173 13.05 -26.15 -1.69
CA ARG A 173 13.81 -27.36 -1.42
C ARG A 173 13.41 -28.43 -2.43
N GLY A 174 14.39 -29.05 -3.07
CA GLY A 174 14.19 -30.15 -4.00
C GLY A 174 13.83 -31.47 -3.30
N PRO A 175 13.53 -32.53 -4.07
CA PRO A 175 13.24 -33.86 -3.54
C PRO A 175 14.41 -34.50 -2.77
N ASP A 176 15.64 -34.07 -3.08
CA ASP A 176 16.88 -34.50 -2.43
C ASP A 176 17.13 -33.78 -1.09
N GLY A 177 16.28 -32.82 -0.73
CA GLY A 177 16.39 -32.04 0.50
C GLY A 177 17.29 -30.80 0.40
N ASN A 178 17.89 -30.54 -0.78
CA ASN A 178 18.76 -29.40 -1.01
C ASN A 178 17.98 -28.16 -1.42
N TRP A 179 18.50 -26.98 -1.06
CA TRP A 179 17.92 -25.69 -1.44
C TRP A 179 18.36 -25.26 -2.83
N TRP A 180 17.38 -24.85 -3.65
CA TRP A 180 17.61 -24.33 -4.99
C TRP A 180 17.05 -22.92 -5.14
N VAL A 181 17.72 -22.10 -5.94
CA VAL A 181 17.17 -20.81 -6.37
C VAL A 181 16.30 -21.01 -7.60
N LEU A 182 15.03 -20.65 -7.48
CA LEU A 182 14.02 -20.75 -8.52
C LEU A 182 13.98 -19.49 -9.40
N ALA A 183 14.19 -18.31 -8.80
CA ALA A 183 14.28 -17.04 -9.51
C ALA A 183 14.98 -15.96 -8.68
N ASP A 184 15.65 -15.05 -9.38
CA ASP A 184 16.25 -13.83 -8.82
C ASP A 184 15.33 -12.62 -9.06
N ARG A 185 15.24 -11.72 -8.08
CA ARG A 185 14.50 -10.47 -8.20
C ARG A 185 15.36 -9.27 -7.79
N THR A 186 15.66 -8.43 -8.76
CA THR A 186 16.62 -7.32 -8.69
C THR A 186 16.05 -6.02 -9.25
N GLN A 187 14.91 -6.04 -9.93
CA GLN A 187 14.22 -4.89 -10.49
C GLN A 187 13.66 -4.00 -9.36
N ALA A 188 12.49 -4.38 -8.85
CA ALA A 188 11.77 -3.71 -7.77
C ALA A 188 11.05 -4.75 -6.90
N PRO A 189 11.81 -5.64 -6.21
CA PRO A 189 11.24 -6.80 -5.52
C PRO A 189 10.26 -6.41 -4.42
N SER A 190 9.07 -7.01 -4.46
CA SER A 190 7.98 -6.84 -3.49
C SER A 190 7.85 -8.00 -2.51
N GLY A 191 7.11 -7.79 -1.43
CA GLY A 191 6.82 -8.79 -0.41
C GLY A 191 7.45 -8.56 0.96
N ALA A 192 8.39 -7.63 1.11
CA ALA A 192 9.10 -7.44 2.38
C ALA A 192 8.17 -6.86 3.46
N GLY A 193 7.26 -5.96 3.09
CA GLY A 193 6.24 -5.45 4.00
C GLY A 193 5.20 -6.52 4.37
N PHE A 194 4.87 -7.43 3.44
CA PHE A 194 3.98 -8.56 3.71
C PHE A 194 4.62 -9.59 4.64
N ALA A 195 5.93 -9.86 4.52
CA ALA A 195 6.66 -10.70 5.47
C ALA A 195 6.59 -10.13 6.90
N LEU A 196 6.70 -8.80 7.04
CA LEU A 196 6.57 -8.13 8.33
C LEU A 196 5.14 -8.22 8.90
N GLU A 197 4.11 -7.99 8.07
CA GLU A 197 2.71 -8.12 8.48
C GLU A 197 2.33 -9.56 8.86
N ASN A 198 2.79 -10.55 8.09
CA ASN A 198 2.65 -11.96 8.42
C ASN A 198 3.28 -12.26 9.79
N ARG A 199 4.48 -11.73 10.07
CA ARG A 199 5.16 -11.88 11.36
C ARG A 199 4.37 -11.29 12.53
N VAL A 200 3.75 -10.13 12.34
CA VAL A 200 2.93 -9.52 13.41
C VAL A 200 1.66 -10.34 13.62
N ALA A 201 1.04 -10.84 12.54
CA ALA A 201 -0.16 -11.66 12.62
C ALA A 201 0.08 -12.99 13.34
N THR A 202 1.13 -13.74 12.96
CA THR A 202 1.52 -15.01 13.60
C THR A 202 1.95 -14.80 15.05
N ALA A 203 2.73 -13.76 15.36
CA ALA A 203 3.13 -13.44 16.73
C ALA A 203 1.93 -13.08 17.63
N ARG A 204 0.84 -12.54 17.08
CA ARG A 204 -0.42 -12.31 17.81
C ARG A 204 -1.26 -13.58 17.99
N ALA A 205 -1.25 -14.48 17.00
CA ALA A 205 -1.92 -15.77 17.10
C ALA A 205 -1.27 -16.68 18.14
N PHE A 206 0.06 -16.71 18.16
CA PHE A 206 0.87 -17.62 18.97
C PHE A 206 1.74 -16.86 19.97
N SER A 207 1.19 -15.87 20.69
CA SER A 207 2.00 -14.95 21.51
C SER A 207 2.82 -15.63 22.60
N ASP A 208 2.26 -16.65 23.23
CA ASP A 208 2.91 -17.53 24.21
C ASP A 208 4.03 -18.35 23.56
N ILE A 209 3.72 -19.11 22.52
CA ILE A 209 4.69 -19.95 21.80
C ILE A 209 5.83 -19.10 21.21
N TYR A 210 5.49 -17.95 20.61
CA TYR A 210 6.44 -17.01 20.02
C TYR A 210 7.37 -16.39 21.08
N SER A 211 6.89 -16.22 22.31
CA SER A 211 7.70 -15.68 23.40
C SER A 211 8.70 -16.69 23.97
N GLU A 212 8.36 -17.97 23.91
CA GLU A 212 9.20 -19.09 24.38
C GLU A 212 10.13 -19.61 23.26
N THR A 213 9.78 -19.38 22.00
CA THR A 213 10.60 -19.74 20.84
C THR A 213 11.59 -18.60 20.55
N HIS A 214 12.88 -18.92 20.41
CA HIS A 214 13.90 -17.92 20.08
C HIS A 214 13.89 -17.53 18.59
N VAL A 215 12.76 -16.99 18.11
CA VAL A 215 12.60 -16.56 16.72
C VAL A 215 13.35 -15.26 16.46
N HIS A 216 14.15 -15.20 15.40
CA HIS A 216 14.83 -13.98 14.99
C HIS A 216 13.85 -12.87 14.60
N ARG A 217 14.09 -11.64 15.07
CA ARG A 217 13.27 -10.46 14.73
C ARG A 217 13.66 -9.89 13.37
N LEU A 218 12.66 -9.52 12.56
CA LEU A 218 12.87 -8.86 11.28
C LEU A 218 13.30 -7.39 11.41
N ALA A 219 13.08 -6.77 12.58
CA ALA A 219 13.38 -5.36 12.82
C ALA A 219 14.87 -5.01 12.60
N SER A 220 15.80 -5.91 12.95
CA SER A 220 17.24 -5.69 12.77
C SER A 220 17.62 -5.48 11.30
N PHE A 221 17.05 -6.28 10.39
CA PHE A 221 17.25 -6.16 8.95
C PHE A 221 16.79 -4.80 8.42
N PHE A 222 15.57 -4.39 8.77
CA PHE A 222 15.03 -3.09 8.34
C PHE A 222 15.79 -1.90 8.96
N GLY A 223 16.28 -2.04 10.18
CA GLY A 223 17.08 -1.02 10.86
C GLY A 223 18.43 -0.82 10.18
N ALA A 224 19.11 -1.92 9.87
CA ALA A 224 20.37 -1.89 9.13
C ALA A 224 20.19 -1.31 7.72
N PHE A 225 19.12 -1.70 7.02
CA PHE A 225 18.82 -1.15 5.71
C PHE A 225 18.49 0.35 5.76
N ARG A 226 17.66 0.80 6.70
CA ARG A 226 17.38 2.23 6.92
C ARG A 226 18.66 3.02 7.17
N LYS A 227 19.55 2.52 8.02
CA LYS A 227 20.85 3.14 8.30
C LYS A 227 21.72 3.22 7.03
N ALA A 228 21.69 2.20 6.19
CA ALA A 228 22.40 2.19 4.92
C ALA A 228 21.84 3.22 3.92
N LEU A 229 20.52 3.43 3.88
CA LEU A 229 19.92 4.50 3.06
C LEU A 229 20.30 5.88 3.61
N GLN A 230 20.24 6.08 4.92
CA GLN A 230 20.59 7.35 5.59
C GLN A 230 22.07 7.72 5.42
N ALA A 231 22.97 6.76 5.45
CA ALA A 231 24.40 7.01 5.24
C ALA A 231 24.75 7.58 3.84
N ARG A 232 23.78 7.59 2.89
CA ARG A 232 23.98 8.08 1.52
C ARG A 232 23.55 9.53 1.32
N THR A 233 22.90 10.16 2.31
CA THR A 233 22.59 11.59 2.23
C THR A 233 23.84 12.43 2.49
N ARG A 234 24.09 13.44 1.67
CA ARG A 234 25.26 14.33 1.78
C ARG A 234 25.02 15.53 2.70
N SER A 235 23.75 15.86 2.97
CA SER A 235 23.36 16.94 3.87
C SER A 235 22.06 16.60 4.58
N SER A 236 21.74 17.33 5.65
CA SER A 236 20.47 17.22 6.39
C SER A 236 19.25 17.69 5.59
N ASP A 237 19.46 18.41 4.47
CA ASP A 237 18.39 18.89 3.59
C ASP A 237 17.99 17.87 2.52
N GLU A 238 18.84 16.88 2.25
CA GLU A 238 18.51 15.81 1.33
C GLU A 238 17.47 14.85 1.93
N ARG A 239 16.62 14.31 1.05
CA ARG A 239 15.56 13.38 1.42
C ARG A 239 15.79 12.00 0.81
N ILE A 240 15.26 11.01 1.52
CA ILE A 240 15.14 9.62 1.10
C ILE A 240 13.65 9.34 0.92
N ALA A 241 13.30 8.69 -0.18
CA ALA A 241 11.92 8.36 -0.46
C ALA A 241 11.76 6.96 -1.07
N VAL A 242 10.60 6.37 -0.84
CA VAL A 242 10.05 5.29 -1.66
C VAL A 242 9.35 5.94 -2.86
N LEU A 243 9.74 5.56 -4.08
CA LEU A 243 9.10 6.00 -5.32
C LEU A 243 8.09 4.94 -5.76
N SER A 244 6.81 5.31 -5.75
CA SER A 244 5.68 4.44 -6.05
C SER A 244 5.01 4.82 -7.38
N PRO A 245 4.46 3.84 -8.12
CA PRO A 245 3.59 4.11 -9.27
C PRO A 245 2.15 4.54 -8.89
N GLY A 246 1.84 4.65 -7.59
CA GLY A 246 0.54 5.11 -7.09
C GLY A 246 -0.45 3.99 -6.71
N PRO A 247 -1.67 4.33 -6.22
CA PRO A 247 -2.62 3.37 -5.65
C PRO A 247 -3.19 2.35 -6.62
N ALA A 248 -3.05 2.59 -7.92
CA ALA A 248 -3.49 1.67 -8.96
C ALA A 248 -2.57 0.44 -9.10
N ASN A 249 -1.50 0.31 -8.31
CA ASN A 249 -0.60 -0.84 -8.31
C ASN A 249 -1.01 -1.91 -7.27
N GLU A 250 -0.85 -3.20 -7.62
CA GLU A 250 -1.19 -4.34 -6.75
C GLU A 250 -0.50 -4.35 -5.38
N THR A 251 0.70 -3.78 -5.30
CA THR A 251 1.53 -3.78 -4.08
C THR A 251 1.62 -2.41 -3.41
N TYR A 252 0.75 -1.44 -3.79
CA TYR A 252 0.78 -0.09 -3.21
C TYR A 252 0.66 -0.08 -1.67
N PHE A 253 -0.13 -0.99 -1.10
CA PHE A 253 -0.21 -1.17 0.35
C PHE A 253 1.18 -1.35 0.98
N GLU A 254 2.01 -2.21 0.40
CA GLU A 254 3.37 -2.47 0.86
C GLU A 254 4.24 -1.20 0.80
N HIS A 255 4.08 -0.40 -0.26
CA HIS A 255 4.89 0.81 -0.46
C HIS A 255 4.60 1.83 0.65
N ALA A 256 3.31 2.10 0.90
CA ALA A 256 2.87 3.00 1.96
C ALA A 256 3.24 2.46 3.35
N TYR A 257 3.08 1.16 3.55
CA TYR A 257 3.42 0.51 4.81
C TYR A 257 4.90 0.62 5.14
N ILE A 258 5.79 0.29 4.20
CA ILE A 258 7.24 0.36 4.39
C ILE A 258 7.71 1.80 4.59
N ALA A 259 7.17 2.75 3.81
CA ALA A 259 7.48 4.17 3.98
C ALA A 259 7.17 4.65 5.40
N ARG A 260 5.98 4.27 5.92
CA ARG A 260 5.56 4.55 7.30
C ARG A 260 6.45 3.85 8.34
N TYR A 261 6.73 2.56 8.13
CA TYR A 261 7.52 1.74 9.05
C TYR A 261 8.97 2.24 9.19
N LEU A 262 9.59 2.68 8.09
CA LEU A 262 10.95 3.24 8.09
C LEU A 262 11.00 4.75 8.36
N GLY A 263 9.86 5.44 8.36
CA GLY A 263 9.77 6.88 8.55
C GLY A 263 10.44 7.69 7.43
N ILE A 264 10.26 7.25 6.17
CA ILE A 264 10.74 7.93 4.96
C ILE A 264 9.56 8.37 4.08
N MET A 265 9.79 9.25 3.11
CA MET A 265 8.71 9.77 2.27
C MET A 265 8.17 8.69 1.32
N LEU A 266 6.87 8.73 1.04
CA LEU A 266 6.26 8.05 -0.10
C LEU A 266 6.01 9.11 -1.19
N LEU A 267 6.66 8.95 -2.34
CA LEU A 267 6.56 9.87 -3.48
C LEU A 267 6.10 9.14 -4.73
N GLU A 268 5.44 9.85 -5.62
CA GLU A 268 5.09 9.41 -6.98
C GLU A 268 5.89 10.22 -8.00
N GLY A 269 5.88 9.82 -9.28
CA GLY A 269 6.67 10.49 -10.33
C GLY A 269 6.36 11.99 -10.44
N GLU A 270 5.11 12.37 -10.22
CA GLU A 270 4.62 13.75 -10.20
C GLU A 270 4.91 14.51 -8.89
N ASP A 271 5.47 13.88 -7.87
CA ASP A 271 5.99 14.63 -6.72
C ASP A 271 7.39 15.18 -7.01
N LEU A 272 8.04 14.68 -8.07
CA LEU A 272 9.43 14.96 -8.39
C LEU A 272 9.57 15.89 -9.60
N THR A 273 10.69 16.60 -9.63
CA THR A 273 11.14 17.41 -10.77
C THR A 273 12.65 17.44 -10.83
N ILE A 274 13.22 17.67 -12.01
CA ILE A 274 14.67 17.78 -12.21
C ILE A 274 15.03 19.25 -12.38
N VAL A 275 15.86 19.77 -11.47
CA VAL A 275 16.35 21.16 -11.52
C VAL A 275 17.87 21.15 -11.45
N ASN A 276 18.53 21.78 -12.42
CA ASN A 276 20.00 21.81 -12.53
C ASN A 276 20.64 20.43 -12.40
N GLY A 277 20.01 19.42 -13.01
CA GLY A 277 20.51 18.05 -13.01
C GLY A 277 20.35 17.30 -11.68
N ARG A 278 19.57 17.82 -10.73
CA ARG A 278 19.28 17.22 -9.43
C ARG A 278 17.81 16.86 -9.31
N VAL A 279 17.52 15.73 -8.67
CA VAL A 279 16.15 15.35 -8.31
C VAL A 279 15.68 16.20 -7.14
N MET A 280 14.54 16.84 -7.31
CA MET A 280 13.89 17.68 -6.30
C MET A 280 12.47 17.16 -6.06
N VAL A 281 12.01 17.16 -4.81
CA VAL A 281 10.60 16.97 -4.46
C VAL A 281 9.89 18.31 -4.34
N ARG A 282 8.69 18.42 -4.91
CA ARG A 282 7.78 19.54 -4.72
C ARG A 282 7.16 19.46 -3.33
N THR A 283 7.45 20.44 -2.48
CA THR A 283 6.83 20.56 -1.16
C THR A 283 6.14 21.90 -1.01
N VAL A 284 5.22 21.97 -0.06
CA VAL A 284 4.55 23.22 0.34
C VAL A 284 5.51 24.29 0.90
N ALA A 285 6.76 23.92 1.21
CA ALA A 285 7.82 24.86 1.61
C ALA A 285 8.81 25.18 0.47
N GLY A 286 8.54 24.73 -0.76
CA GLY A 286 9.41 24.85 -1.92
C GLY A 286 10.14 23.54 -2.26
N LEU A 287 11.05 23.61 -3.23
CA LEU A 287 11.78 22.43 -3.71
C LEU A 287 12.82 21.95 -2.67
N LYS A 288 12.85 20.64 -2.43
CA LYS A 288 13.86 19.99 -1.57
C LYS A 288 14.61 18.90 -2.34
N PRO A 289 15.94 18.78 -2.18
CA PRO A 289 16.71 17.78 -2.91
C PRO A 289 16.41 16.36 -2.42
N VAL A 290 16.38 15.39 -3.34
CA VAL A 290 16.24 13.97 -3.06
C VAL A 290 17.48 13.25 -3.56
N SER A 291 18.18 12.54 -2.67
CA SER A 291 19.43 11.84 -3.02
C SER A 291 19.29 10.32 -3.08
N VAL A 292 18.23 9.75 -2.52
CA VAL A 292 17.98 8.31 -2.57
C VAL A 292 16.50 8.04 -2.87
N LEU A 293 16.26 7.24 -3.92
CA LEU A 293 14.95 6.76 -4.32
C LEU A 293 14.90 5.24 -4.27
N TRP A 294 14.14 4.69 -3.32
CA TRP A 294 13.77 3.28 -3.34
C TRP A 294 12.62 3.06 -4.30
N ARG A 295 12.93 2.63 -5.52
CA ARG A 295 11.93 2.49 -6.58
C ARG A 295 11.07 1.25 -6.39
N ARG A 296 9.79 1.40 -6.73
CA ARG A 296 8.76 0.35 -6.75
C ARG A 296 8.05 0.25 -8.10
N LEU A 297 8.72 0.72 -9.15
CA LEU A 297 8.28 0.67 -10.54
C LEU A 297 9.39 0.13 -11.43
N ASP A 298 9.02 -0.47 -12.57
CA ASP A 298 9.94 -1.05 -13.55
C ASP A 298 10.80 0.03 -14.22
N ALA A 299 12.06 -0.30 -14.53
CA ALA A 299 13.06 0.72 -14.85
C ALA A 299 12.70 1.56 -16.09
N ALA A 300 12.08 0.94 -17.10
CA ALA A 300 11.65 1.61 -18.33
C ALA A 300 10.67 2.78 -18.09
N PHE A 301 9.87 2.70 -17.01
CA PHE A 301 8.88 3.73 -16.70
C PHE A 301 9.46 4.92 -15.91
N ALA A 302 10.73 4.90 -15.51
CA ALA A 302 11.29 5.92 -14.63
C ALA A 302 11.47 7.29 -15.30
N ASP A 303 11.66 7.34 -16.62
CA ASP A 303 11.90 8.57 -17.37
C ASP A 303 11.20 8.55 -18.73
N PRO A 304 10.13 9.34 -18.92
CA PRO A 304 9.44 9.41 -20.21
C PRO A 304 10.24 10.11 -21.32
N LEU A 305 11.34 10.83 -21.01
CA LEU A 305 12.12 11.51 -22.06
C LEU A 305 13.13 10.58 -22.73
N GLU A 306 13.72 9.65 -21.98
CA GLU A 306 14.83 8.82 -22.46
C GLU A 306 14.54 7.32 -22.48
N LEU A 307 13.49 6.86 -21.79
CA LEU A 307 13.12 5.45 -21.70
C LEU A 307 11.78 5.19 -22.39
N ASP A 308 10.67 5.12 -21.66
CA ASP A 308 9.33 4.93 -22.24
C ASP A 308 8.52 6.23 -22.26
N GLN A 309 8.36 6.81 -23.45
CA GLN A 309 7.57 8.02 -23.69
C GLN A 309 6.08 7.92 -23.30
N ASN A 310 5.54 6.71 -23.14
CA ASN A 310 4.17 6.49 -22.69
C ASN A 310 4.06 6.38 -21.16
N SER A 311 5.16 6.55 -20.42
CA SER A 311 5.14 6.50 -18.96
C SER A 311 4.47 7.74 -18.36
N TYR A 312 3.41 7.50 -17.58
CA TYR A 312 2.74 8.52 -16.74
C TYR A 312 3.19 8.49 -15.28
N ILE A 313 4.05 7.54 -14.91
CA ILE A 313 4.47 7.29 -13.52
C ILE A 313 5.94 7.66 -13.26
N GLY A 314 6.68 8.01 -14.32
CA GLY A 314 8.06 8.46 -14.26
C GLY A 314 8.21 9.97 -14.05
N THR A 315 9.46 10.43 -13.98
CA THR A 315 9.77 11.86 -13.90
C THR A 315 10.68 12.24 -15.07
N PRO A 316 10.28 13.21 -15.92
CA PRO A 316 11.11 13.69 -17.02
C PRO A 316 12.52 14.10 -16.59
N GLY A 317 13.55 13.54 -17.21
CA GLY A 317 14.96 13.88 -16.98
C GLY A 317 15.64 13.10 -15.85
N MET A 318 15.00 12.05 -15.33
CA MET A 318 15.56 11.17 -14.31
C MET A 318 16.87 10.52 -14.74
N VAL A 319 16.98 10.09 -16.01
CA VAL A 319 18.22 9.49 -16.55
C VAL A 319 19.34 10.53 -16.58
N GLN A 320 19.06 11.78 -16.94
CA GLN A 320 20.04 12.86 -16.85
C GLN A 320 20.51 13.12 -15.41
N ALA A 321 19.61 13.05 -14.43
CA ALA A 321 19.98 13.18 -13.01
C ALA A 321 20.91 12.04 -12.54
N LEU A 322 20.66 10.81 -13.02
CA LEU A 322 21.56 9.67 -12.82
C LEU A 322 22.94 9.89 -13.45
N ARG A 323 23.02 10.39 -14.69
CA ARG A 323 24.31 10.73 -15.34
C ARG A 323 25.11 11.75 -14.54
N ASN A 324 24.43 12.70 -13.90
CA ASN A 324 25.06 13.72 -13.06
C ASN A 324 25.47 13.21 -11.67
N GLY A 325 25.16 11.96 -11.32
CA GLY A 325 25.46 11.38 -10.00
C GLY A 325 24.74 12.08 -8.85
N SER A 326 23.57 12.67 -9.12
CA SER A 326 22.81 13.45 -8.13
C SER A 326 21.83 12.63 -7.29
N VAL A 327 21.47 11.43 -7.75
CA VAL A 327 20.54 10.53 -7.06
C VAL A 327 21.03 9.08 -7.13
N THR A 328 20.76 8.32 -6.07
CA THR A 328 20.96 6.87 -6.01
C THR A 328 19.60 6.17 -6.07
N PHE A 329 19.44 5.24 -7.00
CA PHE A 329 18.27 4.38 -7.08
C PHE A 329 18.51 3.06 -6.33
N VAL A 330 17.51 2.62 -5.57
CA VAL A 330 17.47 1.30 -4.95
C VAL A 330 16.35 0.50 -5.63
N ASN A 331 16.63 -0.44 -6.53
CA ASN A 331 17.91 -0.69 -7.20
C ASN A 331 18.09 0.20 -8.43
N ALA A 332 19.33 0.29 -8.93
CA ALA A 332 19.67 1.06 -10.13
C ALA A 332 18.76 0.69 -11.32
N LEU A 333 18.48 1.66 -12.19
CA LEU A 333 17.73 1.40 -13.41
C LEU A 333 18.50 0.38 -14.28
N GLY A 334 17.79 -0.51 -14.97
CA GLY A 334 18.40 -1.59 -15.77
C GLY A 334 18.72 -2.88 -15.01
N SER A 335 18.66 -2.87 -13.69
CA SER A 335 18.88 -4.07 -12.85
C SER A 335 17.90 -5.23 -13.13
N GLY A 336 16.77 -4.98 -13.77
CA GLY A 336 15.78 -6.00 -14.16
C GLY A 336 16.30 -7.02 -15.16
N ILE A 337 17.37 -6.72 -15.91
CA ILE A 337 17.99 -7.68 -16.84
C ILE A 337 18.47 -8.95 -16.11
N LEU A 338 18.86 -8.84 -14.84
CA LEU A 338 19.31 -9.97 -14.04
C LEU A 338 18.18 -10.94 -13.67
N GLU A 339 16.91 -10.54 -13.77
CA GLU A 339 15.76 -11.43 -13.51
C GLU A 339 15.47 -12.37 -14.69
N THR A 340 16.22 -12.25 -15.79
CA THR A 340 16.05 -13.03 -17.02
C THR A 340 16.23 -14.51 -16.74
N ARG A 341 15.17 -15.30 -16.97
CA ARG A 341 15.15 -16.75 -16.70
C ARG A 341 16.31 -17.50 -17.34
N ALA A 342 16.69 -17.18 -18.57
CA ALA A 342 17.81 -17.83 -19.26
C ALA A 342 19.18 -17.57 -18.60
N LEU A 343 19.35 -16.49 -17.83
CA LEU A 343 20.62 -16.23 -17.11
C LEU A 343 20.93 -17.30 -16.06
N LEU A 344 19.92 -18.00 -15.53
CA LEU A 344 20.10 -19.10 -14.58
C LEU A 344 21.04 -20.20 -15.12
N ALA A 345 21.01 -20.46 -16.43
CA ALA A 345 21.86 -21.45 -17.10
C ALA A 345 23.36 -21.08 -17.05
N PHE A 346 23.67 -19.79 -16.94
CA PHE A 346 25.04 -19.27 -17.00
C PHE A 346 25.65 -19.03 -15.61
N MET A 347 24.83 -18.98 -14.55
CA MET A 347 25.27 -18.64 -13.18
C MET A 347 26.47 -19.44 -12.67
N PRO A 348 26.56 -20.78 -12.83
CA PRO A 348 27.71 -21.53 -12.36
C PRO A 348 29.03 -21.10 -13.02
N THR A 349 29.00 -20.87 -14.34
CA THR A 349 30.18 -20.43 -15.09
C THR A 349 30.55 -19.00 -14.76
N LEU A 350 29.56 -18.12 -14.60
CA LEU A 350 29.77 -16.74 -14.17
C LEU A 350 30.38 -16.65 -12.77
N SER A 351 29.95 -17.51 -11.83
CA SER A 351 30.50 -17.58 -10.48
C SER A 351 32.00 -17.90 -10.51
N ARG A 352 32.39 -18.95 -11.24
CA ARG A 352 33.81 -19.32 -11.40
C ARG A 352 34.64 -18.20 -12.02
N HIS A 353 34.12 -17.52 -13.04
CA HIS A 353 34.84 -16.48 -13.74
C HIS A 353 34.99 -15.19 -12.92
N LEU A 354 33.89 -14.71 -12.31
CA LEU A 354 33.85 -13.41 -11.63
C LEU A 354 34.29 -13.47 -10.16
N LEU A 355 33.97 -14.57 -9.47
CA LEU A 355 34.25 -14.72 -8.04
C LEU A 355 35.40 -15.71 -7.76
N GLY A 356 35.79 -16.53 -8.73
CA GLY A 356 36.82 -17.55 -8.54
C GLY A 356 36.38 -18.75 -7.70
N GLU A 357 35.06 -18.91 -7.49
CA GLU A 357 34.48 -19.96 -6.63
C GLU A 357 33.25 -20.61 -7.27
N GLU A 358 32.98 -21.85 -6.87
CA GLU A 358 31.76 -22.56 -7.25
C GLU A 358 30.52 -21.92 -6.64
N LEU A 359 29.41 -22.03 -7.36
CA LEU A 359 28.12 -21.51 -6.92
C LEU A 359 27.61 -22.35 -5.74
N LYS A 360 27.51 -21.75 -4.55
CA LYS A 360 27.12 -22.41 -3.29
C LYS A 360 25.67 -22.88 -3.30
N LEU A 361 24.77 -22.11 -3.90
CA LEU A 361 23.36 -22.45 -4.06
C LEU A 361 23.03 -22.64 -5.53
N PRO A 362 22.76 -23.88 -5.97
CA PRO A 362 22.42 -24.13 -7.36
C PRO A 362 21.07 -23.50 -7.72
N SER A 363 20.92 -23.16 -8.99
CA SER A 363 19.62 -22.78 -9.56
C SER A 363 18.86 -24.03 -9.98
N ILE A 364 17.56 -23.92 -10.19
CA ILE A 364 16.79 -24.91 -10.97
C ILE A 364 17.49 -25.19 -12.30
N ALA A 365 17.57 -26.48 -12.68
CA ALA A 365 18.21 -26.90 -13.92
C ALA A 365 17.54 -26.21 -15.12
N THR A 366 18.34 -25.45 -15.88
CA THR A 366 17.86 -24.50 -16.89
C THR A 366 18.76 -24.58 -18.13
N TRP A 367 18.15 -24.69 -19.31
CA TRP A 367 18.81 -24.80 -20.61
C TRP A 367 18.27 -23.74 -21.56
N TRP A 368 19.13 -22.82 -22.02
CA TRP A 368 18.74 -21.83 -23.01
C TRP A 368 18.78 -22.42 -24.42
N CYS A 369 17.65 -22.46 -25.11
CA CYS A 369 17.52 -23.13 -26.41
C CYS A 369 18.23 -22.38 -27.56
N GLY A 370 18.79 -21.20 -27.30
CA GLY A 370 19.64 -20.49 -28.24
C GLY A 370 20.96 -21.20 -28.52
N GLN A 371 21.43 -22.02 -27.59
CA GLN A 371 22.58 -22.90 -27.81
C GLN A 371 22.11 -24.27 -28.34
N LYS A 372 22.81 -24.78 -29.35
CA LYS A 372 22.38 -25.97 -30.09
C LYS A 372 22.31 -27.24 -29.24
N ALA A 373 23.32 -27.50 -28.41
CA ALA A 373 23.37 -28.73 -27.60
C ALA A 373 22.27 -28.74 -26.52
N GLU A 374 22.00 -27.58 -25.95
CA GLU A 374 20.99 -27.31 -24.94
C GLU A 374 19.59 -27.45 -25.54
N ARG A 375 19.38 -26.95 -26.76
CA ARG A 375 18.14 -27.17 -27.53
C ARG A 375 17.90 -28.64 -27.83
N GLU A 376 18.93 -29.36 -28.28
CA GLU A 376 18.85 -30.80 -28.54
C GLU A 376 18.54 -31.58 -27.25
N HIS A 377 19.13 -31.19 -26.12
CA HIS A 377 18.83 -31.77 -24.82
C HIS A 377 17.36 -31.57 -24.40
N VAL A 378 16.83 -30.35 -24.54
CA VAL A 378 15.42 -30.05 -24.25
C VAL A 378 14.49 -30.85 -25.16
N ALA A 379 14.81 -30.94 -26.46
CA ALA A 379 14.03 -31.72 -27.42
C ALA A 379 14.03 -33.23 -27.12
N ALA A 380 15.14 -33.77 -26.60
CA ALA A 380 15.25 -35.18 -26.24
C ALA A 380 14.51 -35.56 -24.94
N HIS A 381 14.23 -34.59 -24.07
CA HIS A 381 13.64 -34.80 -22.73
C HIS A 381 12.33 -34.03 -22.50
N LEU A 382 11.54 -33.80 -23.56
CA LEU A 382 10.31 -32.98 -23.52
C LEU A 382 9.30 -33.39 -22.45
N ASP A 383 9.27 -34.67 -22.07
CA ASP A 383 8.42 -35.24 -21.04
C ASP A 383 8.78 -34.80 -19.62
N ARG A 384 9.98 -34.23 -19.42
CA ARG A 384 10.49 -33.74 -18.13
C ARG A 384 10.79 -32.24 -18.14
N MET A 385 10.49 -31.56 -19.23
CA MET A 385 10.81 -30.15 -19.41
C MET A 385 9.57 -29.26 -19.38
N VAL A 386 9.64 -28.19 -18.59
CA VAL A 386 8.78 -27.02 -18.74
C VAL A 386 9.48 -26.05 -19.68
N ILE A 387 8.80 -25.64 -20.76
CA ILE A 387 9.36 -24.73 -21.76
C ILE A 387 8.60 -23.41 -21.68
N GLY A 388 9.35 -22.30 -21.68
CA GLY A 388 8.78 -20.96 -21.64
C GLY A 388 9.74 -19.93 -22.20
N SER A 389 9.38 -18.64 -22.04
CA SER A 389 10.21 -17.55 -22.53
C SER A 389 11.53 -17.43 -21.79
N ALA A 390 12.63 -17.33 -22.54
CA ALA A 390 13.97 -17.04 -22.04
C ALA A 390 14.06 -15.69 -21.29
N PHE A 391 13.24 -14.72 -21.72
CA PHE A 391 13.21 -13.35 -21.18
C PHE A 391 12.16 -13.15 -20.08
N SER A 392 11.48 -14.22 -19.65
CA SER A 392 10.57 -14.13 -18.50
C SER A 392 11.35 -13.73 -17.25
N ARG A 393 10.74 -12.84 -16.44
CA ARG A 393 11.21 -12.43 -15.11
C ARG A 393 10.52 -13.19 -13.97
N LEU A 394 9.61 -14.08 -14.30
CA LEU A 394 8.78 -14.81 -13.35
C LEU A 394 9.21 -16.27 -13.30
N PRO A 395 9.09 -16.95 -12.14
CA PRO A 395 9.13 -18.40 -12.07
C PRO A 395 8.09 -19.02 -13.01
N PHE A 396 8.36 -20.22 -13.53
CA PHE A 396 7.45 -20.89 -14.49
C PHE A 396 6.04 -21.14 -13.94
N PHE A 397 5.89 -21.27 -12.62
CA PHE A 397 4.59 -21.47 -11.97
C PHE A 397 3.82 -20.16 -11.73
N ASP A 398 4.45 -18.99 -11.88
CA ASP A 398 3.86 -17.66 -11.60
C ASP A 398 3.69 -16.84 -12.89
N ASP A 399 3.79 -17.44 -14.08
CA ASP A 399 3.77 -16.74 -15.38
C ASP A 399 2.43 -16.82 -16.13
N SER A 400 1.34 -17.09 -15.40
CA SER A 400 -0.03 -17.15 -15.93
C SER A 400 -0.21 -18.18 -17.07
N GLY A 401 0.49 -19.31 -16.98
CA GLY A 401 0.38 -20.42 -17.94
C GLY A 401 1.09 -20.15 -19.27
N ARG A 402 2.04 -19.20 -19.30
CA ARG A 402 2.89 -18.94 -20.46
C ARG A 402 3.97 -20.01 -20.62
N SER A 403 4.38 -20.63 -19.51
CA SER A 403 5.19 -21.84 -19.55
C SER A 403 4.32 -23.07 -19.69
N VAL A 404 4.78 -24.00 -20.51
CA VAL A 404 4.04 -25.19 -20.90
C VAL A 404 4.87 -26.43 -20.64
N MET A 405 4.20 -27.51 -20.24
CA MET A 405 4.85 -28.81 -20.21
C MET A 405 5.19 -29.22 -21.65
N GLY A 406 6.45 -29.56 -21.93
CA GLY A 406 6.92 -29.88 -23.28
C GLY A 406 6.10 -30.98 -23.95
N SER A 407 5.69 -31.99 -23.20
CA SER A 407 4.81 -33.08 -23.65
C SER A 407 3.37 -32.69 -23.96
N ARG A 408 2.90 -31.54 -23.45
CA ARG A 408 1.52 -31.05 -23.63
C ARG A 408 1.42 -29.87 -24.58
N TYR A 409 2.55 -29.29 -25.00
CA TYR A 409 2.54 -28.15 -25.90
C TYR A 409 2.01 -28.53 -27.28
N LYS A 410 1.08 -27.72 -27.78
CA LYS A 410 0.63 -27.74 -29.17
C LYS A 410 0.83 -26.34 -29.72
N ASP A 411 1.64 -26.23 -30.77
CA ASP A 411 1.85 -24.95 -31.42
C ASP A 411 0.54 -24.48 -32.09
N PRO A 412 0.05 -23.25 -31.80
CA PRO A 412 -1.10 -22.68 -32.48
C PRO A 412 -0.96 -22.63 -34.02
N GLN A 413 0.27 -22.60 -34.53
CA GLN A 413 0.59 -22.58 -35.96
C GLN A 413 0.74 -24.00 -36.56
N GLY A 414 0.53 -25.06 -35.76
CA GLY A 414 0.59 -26.45 -36.22
C GLY A 414 2.00 -27.03 -36.44
N ARG A 415 3.05 -26.31 -36.03
CA ARG A 415 4.44 -26.80 -36.06
C ARG A 415 4.64 -27.95 -35.08
N THR A 416 5.56 -28.85 -35.42
CA THR A 416 6.07 -29.84 -34.47
C THR A 416 6.89 -29.15 -33.37
N THR A 417 7.05 -29.80 -32.21
CA THR A 417 7.84 -29.24 -31.10
C THR A 417 9.28 -28.95 -31.50
N ALA A 418 9.88 -29.77 -32.38
CA ALA A 418 11.23 -29.56 -32.89
C ALA A 418 11.32 -28.32 -33.79
N GLU A 419 10.37 -28.13 -34.71
CA GLU A 419 10.31 -26.93 -35.57
C GLU A 419 10.06 -25.66 -34.75
N TRP A 420 9.24 -25.74 -33.72
CA TRP A 420 9.02 -24.63 -32.78
C TRP A 420 10.30 -24.26 -32.03
N LEU A 421 10.99 -25.24 -31.43
CA LEU A 421 12.25 -25.02 -30.72
C LEU A 421 13.34 -24.45 -31.63
N GLU A 422 13.37 -24.82 -32.91
CA GLU A 422 14.31 -24.26 -33.88
C GLU A 422 13.93 -22.81 -34.25
N ALA A 423 12.66 -22.56 -34.55
CA ALA A 423 12.18 -21.25 -34.99
C ALA A 423 12.30 -20.17 -33.90
N GLU A 424 12.10 -20.54 -32.64
CA GLU A 424 12.08 -19.63 -31.49
C GLU A 424 13.28 -19.84 -30.55
N ALA A 425 14.34 -20.52 -31.01
CA ALA A 425 15.47 -20.98 -30.20
C ALA A 425 15.99 -19.94 -29.19
N GLY A 426 16.31 -18.72 -29.65
CA GLY A 426 16.84 -17.66 -28.80
C GLY A 426 15.85 -17.11 -27.77
N ASN A 427 14.55 -17.30 -27.98
CA ASN A 427 13.46 -16.80 -27.14
C ASN A 427 12.98 -17.84 -26.11
N LEU A 428 13.50 -19.07 -26.14
CA LEU A 428 13.02 -20.18 -25.34
C LEU A 428 14.07 -20.69 -24.35
N VAL A 429 13.56 -21.20 -23.23
CA VAL A 429 14.33 -21.90 -22.22
C VAL A 429 13.56 -23.14 -21.77
N GLY A 430 14.26 -24.25 -21.60
CA GLY A 430 13.75 -25.45 -20.93
C GLY A 430 14.20 -25.46 -19.47
N GLN A 431 13.30 -25.83 -18.56
CA GLN A 431 13.61 -26.08 -17.15
C GLN A 431 13.09 -27.45 -16.75
N GLU A 432 13.81 -28.15 -15.88
CA GLU A 432 13.34 -29.45 -15.38
C GLU A 432 12.08 -29.27 -14.53
N VAL A 433 11.11 -30.19 -14.65
CA VAL A 433 9.93 -30.21 -13.78
C VAL A 433 10.37 -30.45 -12.34
N VAL A 434 10.24 -29.44 -11.49
CA VAL A 434 10.59 -29.55 -10.07
C VAL A 434 9.41 -30.02 -9.24
N THR A 435 9.69 -30.94 -8.31
CA THR A 435 8.81 -31.22 -7.17
C THR A 435 9.41 -30.51 -5.97
N LEU A 436 8.73 -29.47 -5.49
CA LEU A 436 9.17 -28.69 -4.33
C LEU A 436 8.73 -29.36 -3.03
N SER A 437 9.44 -29.06 -1.94
CA SER A 437 9.07 -29.55 -0.61
C SER A 437 7.68 -29.11 -0.18
N THR A 438 7.09 -29.91 0.72
CA THR A 438 5.81 -29.61 1.35
C THR A 438 6.00 -29.06 2.76
N THR A 439 5.05 -28.25 3.19
CA THR A 439 4.96 -27.71 4.56
C THR A 439 3.54 -27.92 5.10
N PRO A 440 3.35 -28.08 6.42
CA PRO A 440 2.02 -28.24 6.99
C PRO A 440 1.19 -26.96 6.86
N ALA A 441 0.02 -27.09 6.24
CA ALA A 441 -1.01 -26.05 6.19
C ALA A 441 -2.26 -26.51 6.95
N MET A 442 -2.96 -25.59 7.63
CA MET A 442 -4.23 -25.89 8.28
C MET A 442 -5.36 -25.92 7.24
N ILE A 443 -5.93 -27.10 7.00
CA ILE A 443 -7.04 -27.31 6.07
C ILE A 443 -8.15 -28.07 6.81
N ASP A 444 -9.35 -27.50 6.87
CA ASP A 444 -10.52 -28.11 7.52
C ASP A 444 -10.23 -28.63 8.94
N GLY A 445 -9.44 -27.87 9.72
CA GLY A 445 -9.07 -28.21 11.10
C GLY A 445 -7.94 -29.22 11.26
N LYS A 446 -7.35 -29.73 10.17
CA LYS A 446 -6.24 -30.69 10.17
C LYS A 446 -4.99 -30.15 9.49
N LEU A 447 -3.81 -30.59 9.92
CA LEU A 447 -2.57 -30.28 9.21
C LEU A 447 -2.45 -31.15 7.96
N THR A 448 -2.27 -30.52 6.81
CA THR A 448 -2.16 -31.17 5.49
C THR A 448 -0.89 -30.70 4.78
N PRO A 449 -0.09 -31.61 4.18
CA PRO A 449 1.09 -31.21 3.41
C PRO A 449 0.68 -30.43 2.16
N ARG A 450 1.31 -29.28 1.94
CA ARG A 450 1.13 -28.45 0.75
C ARG A 450 2.48 -28.03 0.17
N PRO A 451 2.68 -28.08 -1.16
CA PRO A 451 3.89 -27.58 -1.80
C PRO A 451 4.15 -26.13 -1.43
N MET A 452 5.43 -25.77 -1.24
CA MET A 452 5.80 -24.41 -0.90
C MET A 452 7.02 -23.87 -1.66
N SER A 453 7.07 -22.54 -1.78
CA SER A 453 8.28 -21.79 -2.12
C SER A 453 8.48 -20.67 -1.10
N LEU A 454 9.72 -20.22 -0.93
CA LEU A 454 10.09 -19.17 0.03
C LEU A 454 10.69 -17.98 -0.70
N ARG A 455 10.16 -16.77 -0.44
CA ARG A 455 10.80 -15.52 -0.83
C ARG A 455 11.65 -14.98 0.31
N VAL A 456 12.95 -14.88 0.07
CA VAL A 456 13.95 -14.33 1.00
C VAL A 456 14.44 -12.97 0.52
N PHE A 457 14.71 -12.03 1.42
CA PHE A 457 15.16 -10.68 1.10
C PHE A 457 16.62 -10.44 1.51
N ALA A 458 17.35 -9.69 0.68
CA ALA A 458 18.72 -9.28 0.95
C ALA A 458 18.84 -7.76 0.83
N ALA A 459 19.51 -7.13 1.79
CA ALA A 459 19.76 -5.69 1.80
C ALA A 459 21.26 -5.40 1.90
N ARG A 460 21.76 -4.49 1.08
CA ARG A 460 23.14 -4.03 1.14
C ARG A 460 23.29 -3.03 2.28
N THR A 461 24.16 -3.34 3.22
CA THR A 461 24.54 -2.47 4.33
C THR A 461 25.95 -1.92 4.13
N LYS A 462 26.45 -1.15 5.10
CA LYS A 462 27.86 -0.70 5.09
C LYS A 462 28.87 -1.85 5.25
N ASP A 463 28.44 -2.94 5.90
CA ASP A 463 29.30 -4.08 6.25
C ASP A 463 29.09 -5.26 5.27
N GLY A 464 28.41 -5.03 4.14
CA GLY A 464 28.08 -6.04 3.13
C GLY A 464 26.59 -6.39 3.05
N TRP A 465 26.27 -7.50 2.38
CA TRP A 465 24.90 -8.00 2.27
C TRP A 465 24.41 -8.60 3.58
N GLN A 466 23.22 -8.23 4.00
CA GLN A 466 22.51 -8.86 5.10
C GLN A 466 21.27 -9.55 4.54
N ILE A 467 21.08 -10.82 4.91
CA ILE A 467 19.88 -11.58 4.58
C ILE A 467 18.86 -11.39 5.71
N MET A 468 17.60 -11.11 5.36
CA MET A 468 16.51 -11.01 6.32
C MET A 468 16.34 -12.36 7.02
N PRO A 469 16.37 -12.47 8.36
CA PRO A 469 16.20 -13.76 9.05
C PRO A 469 14.72 -14.17 9.06
N GLY A 470 14.24 -14.58 7.88
CA GLY A 470 12.87 -14.91 7.56
C GLY A 470 12.50 -14.50 6.14
N GLY A 471 11.22 -14.32 5.91
CA GLY A 471 10.64 -14.02 4.60
C GLY A 471 9.15 -14.33 4.64
N PHE A 472 8.58 -14.69 3.51
CA PHE A 472 7.27 -15.35 3.51
C PHE A 472 7.28 -16.53 2.56
N ALA A 473 6.57 -17.59 2.95
CA ALA A 473 6.38 -18.77 2.13
C ALA A 473 5.06 -18.65 1.36
N ARG A 474 5.07 -19.02 0.08
CA ARG A 474 3.88 -19.24 -0.72
C ARG A 474 3.51 -20.72 -0.61
N ILE A 475 2.29 -21.01 -0.21
CA ILE A 475 1.77 -22.35 0.03
C ILE A 475 0.68 -22.64 -1.00
N GLY A 476 0.80 -23.76 -1.70
CA GLY A 476 -0.14 -24.17 -2.74
C GLY A 476 -1.56 -24.43 -2.22
N SER A 477 -2.57 -24.09 -3.03
CA SER A 477 -3.98 -24.40 -2.73
C SER A 477 -4.31 -25.90 -2.90
N GLY A 478 -3.56 -26.59 -3.76
CA GLY A 478 -3.64 -28.02 -4.02
C GLY A 478 -2.30 -28.75 -3.80
N SER A 479 -2.22 -29.99 -4.28
CA SER A 479 -1.01 -30.82 -4.17
C SER A 479 -0.02 -30.64 -5.33
N ASP A 480 -0.39 -29.90 -6.38
CA ASP A 480 0.47 -29.64 -7.54
C ASP A 480 1.28 -28.34 -7.34
N VAL A 481 2.50 -28.30 -7.87
CA VAL A 481 3.43 -27.15 -7.79
C VAL A 481 2.88 -25.94 -8.54
N SER A 482 2.08 -26.17 -9.60
CA SER A 482 1.33 -25.11 -10.29
C SER A 482 0.36 -24.36 -9.36
N ALA A 483 -0.08 -24.98 -8.25
CA ALA A 483 -1.01 -24.40 -7.30
C ALA A 483 -0.37 -23.39 -6.32
N ILE A 484 0.97 -23.20 -6.37
CA ILE A 484 1.71 -22.25 -5.51
C ILE A 484 1.43 -20.79 -5.92
N ALA A 485 0.99 -20.54 -7.16
CA ALA A 485 0.66 -19.20 -7.61
C ALA A 485 -0.45 -18.57 -6.76
N MET A 486 -0.22 -17.36 -6.24
CA MET A 486 -1.20 -16.64 -5.43
C MET A 486 -2.50 -16.36 -6.21
N GLN A 487 -2.38 -16.10 -7.51
CA GLN A 487 -3.53 -15.90 -8.40
C GLN A 487 -4.34 -17.21 -8.61
N ALA A 488 -3.74 -18.37 -8.35
CA ALA A 488 -4.38 -19.69 -8.37
C ALA A 488 -4.90 -20.14 -6.98
N GLY A 489 -4.99 -19.21 -6.03
CA GLY A 489 -5.55 -19.46 -4.69
C GLY A 489 -4.52 -19.89 -3.63
N GLY A 490 -3.21 -19.78 -3.91
CA GLY A 490 -2.18 -20.02 -2.90
C GLY A 490 -2.25 -19.05 -1.72
N SER A 491 -1.78 -19.51 -0.56
CA SER A 491 -1.71 -18.72 0.69
C SER A 491 -0.28 -18.29 1.01
N ALA A 492 -0.13 -17.30 1.87
CA ALA A 492 1.16 -16.78 2.33
C ALA A 492 1.34 -17.05 3.82
N ALA A 493 2.41 -17.75 4.18
CA ALA A 493 2.81 -18.02 5.56
C ALA A 493 3.99 -17.15 5.97
N ASP A 494 4.09 -16.85 7.27
CA ASP A 494 5.31 -16.36 7.89
C ASP A 494 6.40 -17.45 7.90
N VAL A 495 7.66 -17.04 7.99
CA VAL A 495 8.82 -17.93 8.07
C VAL A 495 9.60 -17.59 9.33
N TRP A 496 9.70 -18.54 10.25
CA TRP A 496 10.40 -18.41 11.51
C TRP A 496 11.78 -19.02 11.41
N ILE A 497 12.80 -18.19 11.57
CA ILE A 497 14.17 -18.66 11.80
C ILE A 497 14.34 -18.79 13.30
N VAL A 498 14.52 -20.03 13.75
CA VAL A 498 14.51 -20.39 15.16
C VAL A 498 15.93 -20.72 15.61
N SER A 499 16.41 -19.99 16.61
CA SER A 499 17.71 -20.24 17.22
C SER A 499 17.59 -21.18 18.41
N ASP A 500 18.65 -21.94 18.69
CA ASP A 500 18.76 -22.72 19.93
C ASP A 500 19.08 -21.84 21.14
N LYS A 501 19.45 -20.57 20.91
CA LYS A 501 19.87 -19.61 21.94
C LYS A 501 18.96 -18.38 21.95
N PRO A 502 18.85 -17.66 23.09
CA PRO A 502 18.14 -16.39 23.14
C PRO A 502 18.65 -15.41 22.08
N VAL A 503 17.73 -14.82 21.33
CA VAL A 503 18.03 -13.84 20.28
C VAL A 503 17.87 -12.41 20.81
N ASP A 504 18.78 -11.52 20.40
CA ASP A 504 18.75 -10.11 20.75
C ASP A 504 17.44 -9.41 20.32
N ARG A 505 16.91 -8.59 21.23
CA ARG A 505 15.73 -7.76 20.98
C ARG A 505 16.13 -6.43 20.37
N THR A 506 16.53 -6.44 19.09
CA THR A 506 16.86 -5.21 18.36
C THR A 506 15.60 -4.37 18.11
N SER A 507 15.66 -3.09 18.48
CA SER A 507 14.63 -2.09 18.14
C SER A 507 15.06 -1.30 16.91
N LEU A 508 14.09 -0.81 16.13
CA LEU A 508 14.34 0.20 15.09
C LEU A 508 14.63 1.59 15.67
N LEU A 509 14.32 1.80 16.93
CA LEU A 509 14.54 3.07 17.60
C LEU A 509 16.04 3.19 17.94
N PRO A 510 16.68 4.33 17.62
CA PRO A 510 18.05 4.58 18.05
C PRO A 510 18.13 4.56 19.58
N ALA A 511 19.31 4.22 20.10
CA ALA A 511 19.61 4.38 21.52
C ALA A 511 19.41 5.86 21.93
N GLU A 512 18.98 6.12 23.16
CA GLU A 512 18.54 7.44 23.67
C GLU A 512 19.55 8.60 23.54
N GLU A 513 20.79 8.33 23.12
CA GLU A 513 21.92 9.25 23.20
C GLU A 513 21.78 10.51 22.31
N THR A 514 20.94 10.50 21.27
CA THR A 514 20.62 11.71 20.47
C THR A 514 19.26 11.58 19.76
N PHE A 515 18.39 12.58 19.89
CA PHE A 515 17.17 12.69 19.08
C PHE A 515 17.12 14.00 18.31
N THR A 516 16.70 13.94 17.04
CA THR A 516 16.44 15.11 16.19
C THR A 516 14.94 15.22 15.93
N ARG A 517 14.36 16.40 16.22
CA ARG A 517 12.96 16.67 15.89
C ARG A 517 12.88 17.09 14.41
N ASN A 518 12.35 16.21 13.56
CA ASN A 518 12.08 16.57 12.16
C ASN A 518 10.99 17.65 12.10
N MET A 519 11.29 18.77 11.43
CA MET A 519 10.38 19.93 11.34
C MET A 519 9.37 19.81 10.17
N PRO A 520 8.18 20.45 10.26
CA PRO A 520 7.00 20.15 9.43
C PRO A 520 7.02 20.63 7.97
N GLY A 521 8.16 21.11 7.46
CA GLY A 521 8.28 21.71 6.12
C GLY A 521 8.46 20.70 4.97
N SER A 522 8.23 19.42 5.21
CA SER A 522 8.56 18.34 4.28
C SER A 522 7.33 17.69 3.62
N LEU A 523 6.17 18.34 3.67
CA LEU A 523 4.93 17.80 3.10
C LEU A 523 4.95 17.96 1.58
N PRO A 524 4.90 16.86 0.79
CA PRO A 524 4.77 16.95 -0.66
C PRO A 524 3.51 17.70 -1.08
N SER A 525 3.57 18.50 -2.14
CA SER A 525 2.45 19.33 -2.61
C SER A 525 1.21 18.50 -2.94
N ARG A 526 1.37 17.35 -3.60
CA ARG A 526 0.27 16.41 -3.89
C ARG A 526 -0.38 15.84 -2.62
N ALA A 527 0.41 15.58 -1.59
CA ALA A 527 -0.13 15.12 -0.31
C ALA A 527 -0.95 16.24 0.38
N ALA A 528 -0.50 17.49 0.26
CA ALA A 528 -1.27 18.65 0.71
C ALA A 528 -2.56 18.83 -0.09
N ASP A 529 -2.51 18.61 -1.41
CA ASP A 529 -3.66 18.69 -2.30
C ASP A 529 -4.73 17.65 -1.94
N ASN A 530 -4.32 16.39 -1.77
CA ASN A 530 -5.22 15.33 -1.32
C ASN A 530 -5.82 15.60 0.07
N LEU A 531 -5.06 16.18 1.01
CA LEU A 531 -5.58 16.58 2.32
C LEU A 531 -6.59 17.71 2.22
N PHE A 532 -6.30 18.73 1.41
CA PHE A 532 -7.18 19.87 1.15
C PHE A 532 -8.50 19.41 0.55
N TRP A 533 -8.46 18.63 -0.54
CA TRP A 533 -9.64 18.10 -1.20
C TRP A 533 -10.41 17.10 -0.36
N LEU A 534 -9.74 16.23 0.40
CA LEU A 534 -10.40 15.36 1.37
C LEU A 534 -11.26 16.16 2.35
N GLY A 535 -10.71 17.25 2.88
CA GLY A 535 -11.45 18.15 3.76
C GLY A 535 -12.70 18.73 3.09
N ARG A 536 -12.58 19.15 1.83
CA ARG A 536 -13.69 19.67 1.03
C ARG A 536 -14.75 18.62 0.74
N TYR A 537 -14.37 17.43 0.27
CA TYR A 537 -15.32 16.37 -0.09
C TYR A 537 -16.13 15.89 1.11
N ILE A 538 -15.49 15.77 2.28
CA ILE A 538 -16.18 15.40 3.52
C ILE A 538 -17.17 16.47 3.94
N GLU A 539 -16.76 17.74 3.92
CA GLU A 539 -17.65 18.82 4.32
C GLU A 539 -18.80 19.01 3.32
N ARG A 540 -18.55 18.81 2.02
CA ARG A 540 -19.58 18.80 0.97
C ARG A 540 -20.59 17.68 1.19
N ALA A 541 -20.12 16.47 1.49
CA ALA A 541 -21.00 15.36 1.85
C ALA A 541 -21.82 15.69 3.10
N GLU A 542 -21.20 16.25 4.14
CA GLU A 542 -21.92 16.68 5.34
C GLU A 542 -23.00 17.73 5.04
N GLY A 543 -22.68 18.72 4.20
CA GLY A 543 -23.61 19.74 3.77
C GLY A 543 -24.84 19.18 3.08
N VAL A 544 -24.64 18.33 2.08
CA VAL A 544 -25.72 17.66 1.35
C VAL A 544 -26.56 16.78 2.28
N LEU A 545 -25.92 15.99 3.15
CA LEU A 545 -26.63 15.16 4.13
C LEU A 545 -27.56 15.98 5.05
N ARG A 546 -27.12 17.18 5.48
CA ARG A 546 -27.94 18.05 6.34
C ARG A 546 -29.15 18.62 5.62
N ILE A 547 -28.99 19.06 4.37
CA ILE A 547 -30.12 19.55 3.56
C ILE A 547 -31.10 18.41 3.28
N LEU A 548 -30.61 17.26 2.82
CA LEU A 548 -31.44 16.10 2.53
C LEU A 548 -32.19 15.60 3.77
N ARG A 549 -31.56 15.60 4.95
CA ARG A 549 -32.24 15.24 6.20
C ARG A 549 -33.42 16.18 6.48
N ALA A 550 -33.21 17.49 6.38
CA ALA A 550 -34.24 18.49 6.63
C ALA A 550 -35.36 18.46 5.57
N TRP A 551 -35.01 18.17 4.31
CA TRP A 551 -35.96 18.01 3.21
C TRP A 551 -36.80 16.74 3.37
N HIS A 552 -36.17 15.58 3.59
CA HIS A 552 -36.86 14.31 3.73
C HIS A 552 -37.74 14.23 4.97
N ALA A 553 -37.35 14.87 6.09
CA ALA A 553 -38.19 14.95 7.28
C ALA A 553 -39.53 15.65 6.99
N ARG A 554 -39.51 16.77 6.26
CA ARG A 554 -40.72 17.49 5.84
C ARG A 554 -41.49 16.76 4.76
N TYR A 555 -40.79 16.13 3.81
CA TYR A 555 -41.44 15.30 2.79
C TYR A 555 -42.18 14.10 3.40
N ALA A 556 -41.68 13.53 4.51
CA ALA A 556 -42.35 12.45 5.22
C ALA A 556 -43.68 12.89 5.86
N GLU A 557 -43.81 14.17 6.23
CA GLU A 557 -45.04 14.72 6.82
C GLU A 557 -46.12 14.99 5.77
N SER A 558 -45.73 15.46 4.58
CA SER A 558 -46.67 15.94 3.56
C SER A 558 -46.83 15.05 2.33
N ALA A 559 -45.85 14.18 2.06
CA ALA A 559 -45.72 13.37 0.84
C ALA A 559 -45.85 14.16 -0.48
N ASN A 560 -45.71 15.49 -0.44
CA ASN A 560 -45.90 16.36 -1.60
C ASN A 560 -44.62 17.16 -1.87
N PRO A 561 -43.81 16.80 -2.90
CA PRO A 561 -42.56 17.48 -3.18
C PRO A 561 -42.75 18.88 -3.79
N GLU A 562 -43.96 19.19 -4.28
CA GLU A 562 -44.32 20.47 -4.91
C GLU A 562 -44.73 21.54 -3.88
N GLN A 563 -44.66 21.24 -2.58
CA GLN A 563 -44.83 22.27 -1.56
C GLN A 563 -43.80 23.39 -1.78
N PRO A 564 -44.18 24.68 -1.65
CA PRO A 564 -43.31 25.80 -2.02
C PRO A 564 -41.89 25.70 -1.43
N LEU A 565 -41.76 25.36 -0.14
CA LEU A 565 -40.46 25.18 0.52
C LEU A 565 -39.67 23.98 -0.03
N LEU A 566 -40.32 22.83 -0.26
CA LEU A 566 -39.66 21.63 -0.77
C LEU A 566 -39.25 21.77 -2.23
N ALA A 567 -40.08 22.41 -3.06
CA ALA A 567 -39.76 22.73 -4.45
C ALA A 567 -38.57 23.71 -4.53
N PHE A 568 -38.60 24.76 -3.70
CA PHE A 568 -37.53 25.77 -3.64
C PHE A 568 -36.16 25.18 -3.20
N VAL A 569 -36.17 24.23 -2.27
CA VAL A 569 -34.95 23.52 -1.85
C VAL A 569 -34.53 22.46 -2.88
N SER A 570 -35.48 21.78 -3.53
CA SER A 570 -35.21 20.86 -4.64
C SER A 570 -34.52 21.58 -5.80
N GLU A 571 -34.90 22.82 -6.11
CA GLU A 571 -34.25 23.64 -7.12
C GLU A 571 -32.78 23.92 -6.76
N TYR A 572 -32.53 24.33 -5.51
CA TYR A 572 -31.16 24.51 -5.00
C TYR A 572 -30.33 23.23 -5.12
N LEU A 573 -30.88 22.10 -4.69
CA LEU A 573 -30.22 20.78 -4.75
C LEU A 573 -29.96 20.35 -6.20
N SER A 574 -30.88 20.61 -7.13
CA SER A 574 -30.71 20.32 -8.55
C SER A 574 -29.54 21.13 -9.16
N ASN A 575 -29.35 22.39 -8.75
CA ASN A 575 -28.24 23.22 -9.23
C ASN A 575 -26.86 22.70 -8.79
N ILE A 576 -26.81 21.85 -7.77
CA ILE A 576 -25.59 21.16 -7.32
C ILE A 576 -25.61 19.66 -7.63
N ASP A 577 -26.44 19.23 -8.59
CA ASP A 577 -26.57 17.86 -9.08
C ASP A 577 -26.97 16.84 -7.99
N VAL A 578 -27.85 17.23 -7.07
CA VAL A 578 -28.41 16.38 -6.02
C VAL A 578 -29.89 16.11 -6.30
N ASP A 579 -30.21 14.87 -6.64
CA ASP A 579 -31.59 14.42 -6.90
C ASP A 579 -32.33 14.07 -5.61
N THR A 580 -33.45 14.74 -5.33
CA THR A 580 -34.31 14.48 -4.16
C THR A 580 -35.23 13.26 -4.31
N LYS A 581 -35.35 12.70 -5.53
CA LYS A 581 -36.16 11.50 -5.81
C LYS A 581 -35.49 10.19 -5.39
N SER A 582 -34.17 10.22 -5.18
CA SER A 582 -33.44 9.10 -4.59
C SER A 582 -33.28 9.29 -3.09
N GLY A 583 -33.45 8.21 -2.30
CA GLY A 583 -33.26 8.29 -0.85
C GLY A 583 -31.80 8.57 -0.44
N VAL A 584 -30.84 8.07 -1.21
CA VAL A 584 -29.42 8.45 -1.12
C VAL A 584 -28.93 8.74 -2.53
N PRO A 585 -28.68 10.01 -2.89
CA PRO A 585 -28.36 10.37 -4.27
C PRO A 585 -26.97 9.90 -4.73
N GLU A 586 -26.80 9.67 -6.03
CA GLU A 586 -25.52 9.22 -6.61
C GLU A 586 -24.40 10.26 -6.40
N SER A 587 -24.73 11.56 -6.49
CA SER A 587 -23.77 12.64 -6.24
C SER A 587 -23.18 12.63 -4.82
N LEU A 588 -23.96 12.21 -3.83
CA LEU A 588 -23.47 12.00 -2.47
C LEU A 588 -22.48 10.83 -2.41
N LEU A 589 -22.76 9.72 -3.12
CA LEU A 589 -21.81 8.61 -3.24
C LEU A 589 -20.51 9.06 -3.89
N ARG A 590 -20.59 9.84 -4.98
CA ARG A 590 -19.41 10.38 -5.66
C ARG A 590 -18.56 11.24 -4.73
N ASN A 591 -19.17 12.13 -3.93
CA ASN A 591 -18.41 12.94 -2.95
C ASN A 591 -17.72 12.06 -1.89
N ILE A 592 -18.41 11.05 -1.36
CA ILE A 592 -17.82 10.13 -0.37
C ILE A 592 -16.69 9.29 -1.01
N ASP A 593 -16.89 8.81 -2.24
CA ASP A 593 -15.88 8.03 -2.96
C ASP A 593 -14.66 8.91 -3.36
N SER A 594 -14.87 10.18 -3.70
CA SER A 594 -13.77 11.15 -3.87
C SER A 594 -13.00 11.38 -2.57
N ALA A 595 -13.68 11.47 -1.42
CA ALA A 595 -13.01 11.52 -0.12
C ALA A 595 -12.18 10.24 0.15
N VAL A 596 -12.75 9.05 -0.10
CA VAL A 596 -12.02 7.78 0.04
C VAL A 596 -10.80 7.75 -0.89
N TYR A 597 -10.96 8.19 -2.15
CA TYR A 597 -9.87 8.25 -3.12
C TYR A 597 -8.75 9.18 -2.65
N SER A 598 -9.07 10.42 -2.26
CA SER A 598 -8.07 11.37 -1.74
C SER A 598 -7.37 10.80 -0.50
N ALA A 599 -8.09 10.19 0.43
CA ALA A 599 -7.48 9.55 1.61
C ALA A 599 -6.58 8.36 1.24
N SER A 600 -6.92 7.60 0.19
CA SER A 600 -6.13 6.45 -0.27
C SER A 600 -4.76 6.83 -0.80
N ASN A 601 -4.63 8.02 -1.41
CA ASN A 601 -3.36 8.58 -1.93
C ASN A 601 -2.37 8.98 -0.83
N ILE A 602 -2.85 9.12 0.41
CA ILE A 602 -2.09 9.60 1.59
C ILE A 602 -2.29 8.65 2.78
N ARG A 603 -2.40 7.35 2.49
CA ARG A 603 -2.72 6.32 3.48
C ARG A 603 -1.69 6.22 4.62
N ASP A 604 -0.43 6.56 4.35
CA ASP A 604 0.65 6.62 5.34
C ASP A 604 0.41 7.70 6.43
N ARG A 605 -0.56 8.61 6.23
CA ARG A 605 -0.87 9.75 7.11
C ARG A 605 -2.08 9.54 8.02
N PHE A 606 -2.85 8.47 7.81
CA PHE A 606 -4.03 8.17 8.62
C PHE A 606 -3.73 7.10 9.67
N SER A 607 -4.41 7.23 10.82
CA SER A 607 -4.53 6.10 11.73
C SER A 607 -5.35 4.98 11.05
N PRO A 608 -5.11 3.70 11.40
CA PRO A 608 -5.94 2.60 10.94
C PRO A 608 -7.43 2.86 11.17
N ASP A 609 -7.80 3.39 12.34
CA ASP A 609 -9.18 3.69 12.71
C ASP A 609 -9.82 4.77 11.81
N GLY A 610 -9.08 5.82 11.46
CA GLY A 610 -9.57 6.86 10.55
C GLY A 610 -9.86 6.31 9.15
N TRP A 611 -9.00 5.43 8.65
CA TRP A 611 -9.22 4.74 7.38
C TRP A 611 -10.45 3.81 7.43
N LEU A 612 -10.59 3.03 8.50
CA LEU A 612 -11.74 2.15 8.70
C LEU A 612 -13.05 2.93 8.79
N ALA A 613 -13.08 4.04 9.50
CA ALA A 613 -14.28 4.89 9.62
C ALA A 613 -14.74 5.45 8.26
N LEU A 614 -13.81 5.90 7.41
CA LEU A 614 -14.14 6.44 6.09
C LEU A 614 -14.62 5.35 5.13
N THR A 615 -13.99 4.17 5.14
CA THR A 615 -14.39 3.04 4.30
C THR A 615 -15.74 2.45 4.74
N ASP A 616 -16.01 2.39 6.05
CA ASP A 616 -17.31 1.99 6.59
C ASP A 616 -18.42 2.99 6.24
N LEU A 617 -18.13 4.29 6.21
CA LEU A 617 -19.04 5.32 5.70
C LEU A 617 -19.41 5.06 4.23
N SER A 618 -18.43 4.86 3.34
CA SER A 618 -18.68 4.57 1.91
C SER A 618 -19.49 3.28 1.72
N LYS A 619 -19.13 2.19 2.41
CA LYS A 619 -19.88 0.92 2.37
C LYS A 619 -21.32 1.10 2.83
N THR A 620 -21.54 1.84 3.92
CA THR A 620 -22.88 2.11 4.45
C THR A 620 -23.70 2.93 3.46
N ALA A 621 -23.11 3.99 2.87
CA ALA A 621 -23.79 4.85 1.91
C ALA A 621 -24.23 4.08 0.65
N LYS A 622 -23.35 3.22 0.09
CA LYS A 622 -23.66 2.36 -1.06
C LYS A 622 -24.83 1.41 -0.79
N ARG A 623 -24.81 0.76 0.38
CA ARG A 623 -25.91 -0.10 0.82
C ARG A 623 -27.23 0.66 0.97
N PHE A 624 -27.18 1.90 1.46
CA PHE A 624 -28.37 2.72 1.60
C PHE A 624 -28.90 3.20 0.26
N HIS A 625 -28.05 3.57 -0.69
CA HIS A 625 -28.45 3.90 -2.06
C HIS A 625 -29.31 2.82 -2.73
N GLU A 626 -28.97 1.55 -2.53
CA GLU A 626 -29.73 0.44 -3.11
C GLU A 626 -31.10 0.18 -2.43
N LYS A 627 -31.25 0.53 -1.15
CA LYS A 627 -32.35 0.01 -0.31
C LYS A 627 -33.27 1.07 0.28
N VAL A 628 -32.79 2.30 0.46
CA VAL A 628 -33.47 3.36 1.19
C VAL A 628 -34.36 4.16 0.24
N LYS A 629 -35.63 4.33 0.61
CA LYS A 629 -36.60 5.12 -0.15
C LYS A 629 -36.67 6.56 0.36
N PRO A 630 -37.07 7.54 -0.48
CA PRO A 630 -37.30 8.91 -0.05
C PRO A 630 -38.35 9.02 1.07
N GLY A 631 -38.19 10.01 1.96
CA GLY A 631 -39.07 10.24 3.11
C GLY A 631 -38.41 9.83 4.42
N ASP A 632 -39.16 9.22 5.34
CA ASP A 632 -38.68 8.94 6.70
C ASP A 632 -37.43 8.02 6.72
N ASP A 633 -37.42 6.97 5.89
CA ASP A 633 -36.28 6.06 5.72
C ASP A 633 -35.00 6.83 5.32
N ALA A 634 -35.12 7.78 4.38
CA ALA A 634 -34.01 8.61 3.93
C ALA A 634 -33.55 9.58 5.02
N ALA A 635 -34.46 10.24 5.74
CA ALA A 635 -34.12 11.12 6.86
C ALA A 635 -33.35 10.35 7.97
N HIS A 636 -33.78 9.12 8.27
CA HIS A 636 -33.06 8.23 9.19
C HIS A 636 -31.68 7.84 8.66
N ALA A 637 -31.59 7.46 7.39
CA ALA A 637 -30.32 7.14 6.73
C ALA A 637 -29.32 8.31 6.75
N MET A 638 -29.78 9.54 6.45
CA MET A 638 -28.95 10.75 6.54
C MET A 638 -28.40 10.95 7.96
N THR A 639 -29.21 10.69 8.99
CA THR A 639 -28.79 10.78 10.39
C THR A 639 -27.71 9.75 10.75
N ILE A 640 -27.80 8.53 10.24
CA ILE A 640 -26.75 7.51 10.42
C ILE A 640 -25.45 7.94 9.72
N LEU A 641 -25.54 8.40 8.47
CA LEU A 641 -24.37 8.83 7.69
C LEU A 641 -23.68 10.06 8.33
N LEU A 642 -24.45 11.03 8.83
CA LEU A 642 -23.93 12.18 9.57
C LEU A 642 -23.16 11.75 10.83
N ARG A 643 -23.68 10.79 11.60
CA ARG A 643 -22.97 10.27 12.79
C ARG A 643 -21.66 9.57 12.42
N LYS A 644 -21.65 8.77 11.34
CA LYS A 644 -20.43 8.11 10.85
C LYS A 644 -19.39 9.13 10.36
N LEU A 645 -19.83 10.14 9.62
CA LEU A 645 -18.97 11.23 9.15
C LEU A 645 -18.41 12.05 10.32
N ALA A 646 -19.22 12.34 11.34
CA ALA A 646 -18.76 12.98 12.57
C ALA A 646 -17.72 12.12 13.32
N GLY A 647 -17.91 10.79 13.35
CA GLY A 647 -16.93 9.85 13.90
C GLY A 647 -15.58 9.91 13.16
N PHE A 648 -15.59 9.92 11.83
CA PHE A 648 -14.38 10.14 11.04
C PHE A 648 -13.72 11.50 11.36
N ALA A 649 -14.51 12.59 11.35
CA ALA A 649 -13.99 13.93 11.61
C ALA A 649 -13.40 14.06 13.03
N GLY A 650 -13.99 13.40 14.02
CA GLY A 650 -13.47 13.30 15.38
C GLY A 650 -12.14 12.55 15.44
N LEU A 651 -12.05 11.37 14.81
CA LEU A 651 -10.81 10.59 14.75
C LEU A 651 -9.67 11.35 14.07
N VAL A 652 -9.95 12.10 12.99
CA VAL A 652 -8.95 12.95 12.35
C VAL A 652 -8.53 14.10 13.27
N HIS A 653 -9.47 14.73 13.97
CA HIS A 653 -9.15 15.84 14.85
C HIS A 653 -8.35 15.43 16.10
N GLU A 654 -8.59 14.23 16.63
CA GLU A 654 -7.93 13.70 17.82
C GLU A 654 -6.58 13.03 17.52
N ASN A 655 -6.48 12.26 16.43
CA ASN A 655 -5.29 11.42 16.17
C ASN A 655 -4.28 12.04 15.20
N MET A 656 -4.69 12.99 14.36
CA MET A 656 -3.78 13.61 13.40
C MET A 656 -2.97 14.71 14.08
N TYR A 657 -1.65 14.56 14.07
CA TYR A 657 -0.76 15.60 14.60
C TYR A 657 -0.93 16.90 13.80
N ARG A 658 -1.06 18.05 14.49
CA ARG A 658 -1.33 19.39 13.93
C ARG A 658 -0.14 20.04 13.21
N PHE A 659 0.42 19.32 12.24
CA PHE A 659 1.41 19.83 11.29
C PHE A 659 0.74 20.41 10.05
N THR A 660 1.55 20.87 9.09
CA THR A 660 1.12 21.47 7.83
C THR A 660 0.01 20.69 7.13
N GLY A 661 0.08 19.35 7.10
CA GLY A 661 -0.95 18.53 6.46
C GLY A 661 -2.33 18.64 7.11
N TRP A 662 -2.39 18.67 8.44
CA TRP A 662 -3.63 18.89 9.17
C TRP A 662 -4.23 20.27 8.88
N ARG A 663 -3.38 21.28 8.66
CA ARG A 663 -3.81 22.64 8.30
C ARG A 663 -4.48 22.67 6.94
N PHE A 664 -3.90 22.02 5.92
CA PHE A 664 -4.54 21.93 4.59
C PHE A 664 -5.91 21.24 4.65
N LEU A 665 -6.01 20.13 5.38
CA LEU A 665 -7.29 19.46 5.60
C LEU A 665 -8.30 20.37 6.31
N THR A 666 -7.85 21.09 7.33
CA THR A 666 -8.69 22.00 8.12
C THR A 666 -9.16 23.18 7.27
N ILE A 667 -8.26 23.84 6.52
CA ILE A 667 -8.61 24.92 5.59
C ILE A 667 -9.60 24.43 4.55
N GLY A 668 -9.41 23.25 3.95
CA GLY A 668 -10.36 22.66 3.00
C GLY A 668 -11.77 22.51 3.59
N ARG A 669 -11.88 21.98 4.82
CA ARG A 669 -13.17 21.87 5.52
C ARG A 669 -13.80 23.23 5.80
N LEU A 670 -13.05 24.15 6.39
CA LEU A 670 -13.54 25.49 6.75
C LEU A 670 -14.02 26.26 5.51
N LEU A 671 -13.25 26.16 4.41
CA LEU A 671 -13.55 26.83 3.15
C LEU A 671 -14.83 26.28 2.51
N GLU A 672 -14.96 24.95 2.42
CA GLU A 672 -16.17 24.33 1.87
C GLU A 672 -17.40 24.63 2.75
N ARG A 673 -17.25 24.61 4.08
CA ARG A 673 -18.34 24.97 5.00
C ARG A 673 -18.76 26.43 4.81
N GLY A 674 -17.79 27.33 4.70
CA GLY A 674 -18.04 28.76 4.47
C GLY A 674 -18.76 29.00 3.15
N LEU A 675 -18.30 28.35 2.07
CA LEU A 675 -18.95 28.39 0.75
C LEU A 675 -20.39 27.87 0.82
N HIS A 676 -20.58 26.71 1.44
CA HIS A 676 -21.90 26.10 1.56
C HIS A 676 -22.88 27.00 2.34
N MET A 677 -22.46 27.55 3.48
CA MET A 677 -23.29 28.47 4.27
C MET A 677 -23.58 29.78 3.52
N THR A 678 -22.59 30.32 2.80
CA THR A 678 -22.75 31.52 1.96
C THR A 678 -23.81 31.30 0.88
N ARG A 679 -23.73 30.18 0.15
CA ARG A 679 -24.70 29.80 -0.89
C ARG A 679 -26.11 29.62 -0.34
N LEU A 680 -26.23 28.89 0.77
CA LEU A 680 -27.53 28.64 1.41
C LEU A 680 -28.18 29.93 1.91
N LEU A 681 -27.41 30.82 2.54
CA LEU A 681 -27.93 32.11 2.98
C LEU A 681 -28.32 32.98 1.78
N GLY A 682 -27.51 33.02 0.73
CA GLY A 682 -27.84 33.74 -0.51
C GLY A 682 -29.16 33.28 -1.13
N HIS A 683 -29.37 31.96 -1.17
CA HIS A 683 -30.59 31.35 -1.73
C HIS A 683 -31.81 31.53 -0.82
N MET A 684 -31.70 31.18 0.46
CA MET A 684 -32.84 31.05 1.38
C MET A 684 -33.18 32.31 2.18
N THR A 685 -32.44 33.41 2.00
CA THR A 685 -32.76 34.72 2.59
C THR A 685 -33.21 35.76 1.57
N GLY A 686 -33.35 35.37 0.29
CA GLY A 686 -33.85 36.22 -0.78
C GLY A 686 -35.33 36.59 -0.63
N PRO A 687 -35.82 37.58 -1.42
CA PRO A 687 -37.21 38.04 -1.36
C PRO A 687 -38.22 36.95 -1.77
N ASP A 688 -37.80 35.99 -2.59
CA ASP A 688 -38.64 34.89 -3.08
C ASP A 688 -38.62 33.65 -2.17
N ALA A 689 -37.92 33.71 -1.03
CA ALA A 689 -37.81 32.58 -0.12
C ALA A 689 -39.17 32.27 0.55
N PRO A 690 -39.67 31.03 0.46
CA PRO A 690 -40.97 30.64 1.02
C PRO A 690 -40.94 30.57 2.56
N ASP A 691 -42.14 30.64 3.16
CA ASP A 691 -42.34 30.49 4.61
C ASP A 691 -41.67 29.21 5.14
N GLY A 692 -41.02 29.32 6.30
CA GLY A 692 -40.27 28.23 6.93
C GLY A 692 -38.84 28.02 6.40
N GLY A 693 -38.42 28.74 5.35
CA GLY A 693 -37.05 28.68 4.84
C GLY A 693 -35.99 29.07 5.88
N LEU A 694 -36.25 30.12 6.66
CA LEU A 694 -35.36 30.56 7.74
C LEU A 694 -35.26 29.54 8.88
N ASP A 695 -36.35 28.86 9.23
CA ASP A 695 -36.32 27.80 10.25
C ASP A 695 -35.57 26.57 9.74
N MET A 696 -35.72 26.23 8.47
CA MET A 696 -34.97 25.16 7.82
C MET A 696 -33.47 25.49 7.73
N LEU A 697 -33.09 26.75 7.48
CA LEU A 697 -31.69 27.20 7.58
C LEU A 697 -31.10 26.98 8.98
N LEU A 698 -31.85 27.33 10.03
CA LEU A 698 -31.42 27.09 11.41
C LEU A 698 -31.30 25.59 11.72
N GLU A 699 -32.14 24.74 11.15
CA GLU A 699 -32.06 23.28 11.29
C GLU A 699 -30.83 22.70 10.56
N ILE A 700 -30.59 23.10 9.31
CA ILE A 700 -29.42 22.71 8.53
C ILE A 700 -28.14 23.16 9.25
N GLY A 701 -28.15 24.39 9.77
CA GLY A 701 -27.07 24.98 10.55
C GLY A 701 -26.93 24.43 11.96
N ASP A 702 -27.81 23.54 12.44
CA ASP A 702 -27.81 23.01 13.82
C ASP A 702 -27.88 24.09 14.90
N ASN A 703 -28.64 25.15 14.63
CA ASN A 703 -28.67 26.40 15.39
C ASN A 703 -30.06 26.75 15.93
N VAL A 704 -31.04 25.86 15.84
CA VAL A 704 -32.42 26.09 16.35
C VAL A 704 -32.43 26.45 17.84
N MET A 705 -31.72 25.67 18.67
CA MET A 705 -31.67 25.93 20.12
C MET A 705 -30.86 27.18 20.47
N THR A 706 -29.75 27.41 19.75
CA THR A 706 -28.90 28.61 19.94
C THR A 706 -29.67 29.88 19.60
N HIS A 707 -30.41 29.87 18.48
CA HIS A 707 -31.25 30.98 18.05
C HIS A 707 -32.34 31.28 19.08
N ARG A 708 -33.13 30.27 19.50
CA ARG A 708 -34.18 30.43 20.52
C ARG A 708 -33.67 30.98 21.86
N ARG A 709 -32.42 30.69 22.22
CA ARG A 709 -31.81 31.19 23.46
C ARG A 709 -31.27 32.61 23.32
N ARG A 710 -30.79 32.98 22.13
CA ARG A 710 -30.08 34.25 21.88
C ARG A 710 -31.02 35.37 21.46
N TYR A 711 -32.13 35.05 20.79
CA TYR A 711 -33.08 36.03 20.30
C TYR A 711 -34.47 35.79 20.91
N ASN A 712 -35.08 36.84 21.45
CA ASN A 712 -36.44 36.81 22.00
C ASN A 712 -37.51 37.22 20.95
N VAL A 713 -37.20 37.03 19.67
CA VAL A 713 -38.06 37.39 18.54
C VAL A 713 -38.30 36.18 17.65
N SER A 714 -39.35 36.24 16.82
CA SER A 714 -39.58 35.22 15.79
C SER A 714 -38.38 35.11 14.86
N THR A 715 -38.18 33.93 14.26
CA THR A 715 -37.15 33.70 13.25
C THR A 715 -37.28 34.75 12.14
N ALA A 716 -36.28 35.62 12.03
CA ALA A 716 -36.25 36.70 11.06
C ALA A 716 -34.88 36.76 10.37
N ARG A 717 -34.86 37.28 9.13
CA ARG A 717 -33.65 37.38 8.31
C ARG A 717 -32.45 37.91 9.08
N LEU A 718 -32.62 39.03 9.79
CA LEU A 718 -31.55 39.68 10.56
C LEU A 718 -30.97 38.73 11.63
N THR A 719 -31.82 38.02 12.37
CA THR A 719 -31.36 37.09 13.43
C THR A 719 -30.67 35.85 12.88
N VAL A 720 -31.11 35.35 11.72
CA VAL A 720 -30.48 34.21 11.04
C VAL A 720 -29.14 34.61 10.43
N THR A 721 -29.08 35.78 9.78
CA THR A 721 -27.84 36.36 9.26
C THR A 721 -26.84 36.64 10.37
N ASP A 722 -27.26 37.24 11.49
CA ASP A 722 -26.38 37.48 12.64
C ASP A 722 -25.76 36.15 13.11
N LEU A 723 -26.58 35.12 13.30
CA LEU A 723 -26.13 33.83 13.81
C LEU A 723 -25.31 32.99 12.81
N LEU A 724 -25.71 32.91 11.54
CA LEU A 724 -25.12 32.02 10.54
C LEU A 724 -24.12 32.71 9.60
N ALA A 725 -24.06 34.05 9.55
CA ALA A 725 -23.03 34.77 8.79
C ALA A 725 -21.99 35.43 9.69
N LEU A 726 -22.44 36.13 10.75
CA LEU A 726 -21.60 37.11 11.46
C LEU A 726 -21.17 36.69 12.88
N ASP A 727 -21.75 35.65 13.47
CA ASP A 727 -21.44 35.26 14.86
C ASP A 727 -20.07 34.58 14.98
N PRO A 728 -19.05 35.20 15.59
CA PRO A 728 -17.70 34.64 15.66
C PRO A 728 -17.58 33.45 16.61
N LEU A 729 -18.63 33.11 17.37
CA LEU A 729 -18.66 31.98 18.29
C LEU A 729 -19.36 30.75 17.71
N ASN A 730 -20.09 30.89 16.61
CA ASN A 730 -20.82 29.79 15.99
C ASN A 730 -19.92 29.04 15.01
N PRO A 731 -19.61 27.74 15.22
CA PRO A 731 -18.74 26.97 14.34
C PRO A 731 -19.30 26.75 12.93
N ARG A 732 -20.55 27.18 12.66
CA ARG A 732 -21.18 27.17 11.34
C ARG A 732 -21.25 28.54 10.68
N SER A 733 -20.93 29.63 11.38
CA SER A 733 -20.99 30.94 10.77
C SER A 733 -19.87 31.14 9.76
N ILE A 734 -20.11 31.98 8.75
CA ILE A 734 -19.11 32.31 7.74
C ILE A 734 -17.93 33.05 8.39
N LEU A 735 -18.19 33.99 9.30
CA LEU A 735 -17.13 34.72 10.01
C LEU A 735 -16.25 33.78 10.84
N PHE A 736 -16.82 32.80 11.55
CA PHE A 736 -16.03 31.79 12.26
C PHE A 736 -15.11 31.03 11.31
N GLN A 737 -15.60 30.62 10.13
CA GLN A 737 -14.74 29.89 9.18
C GLN A 737 -13.57 30.78 8.71
N LEU A 738 -13.83 32.04 8.40
CA LEU A 738 -12.80 32.99 7.98
C LEU A 738 -11.78 33.30 9.08
N ASN A 739 -12.21 33.37 10.35
CA ASN A 739 -11.33 33.52 11.50
C ASN A 739 -10.33 32.36 11.57
N GLU A 740 -10.84 31.13 11.49
CA GLU A 740 -10.01 29.93 11.58
C GLU A 740 -9.12 29.76 10.34
N ILE A 741 -9.64 30.02 9.13
CA ILE A 741 -8.82 29.98 7.89
C ILE A 741 -7.65 30.95 8.01
N ARG A 742 -7.89 32.17 8.49
CA ARG A 742 -6.83 33.17 8.68
C ARG A 742 -5.76 32.70 9.65
N ILE A 743 -6.14 32.09 10.77
CA ILE A 743 -5.22 31.53 11.77
C ILE A 743 -4.40 30.39 11.16
N GLU A 744 -5.04 29.49 10.41
CA GLU A 744 -4.37 28.36 9.80
C GLU A 744 -3.40 28.76 8.68
N VAL A 745 -3.79 29.73 7.85
CA VAL A 745 -2.97 30.29 6.77
C VAL A 745 -1.72 30.99 7.32
N GLU A 746 -1.83 31.72 8.43
CA GLU A 746 -0.68 32.37 9.09
C GLU A 746 0.41 31.36 9.50
N GLN A 747 0.01 30.10 9.75
CA GLN A 747 0.90 29.03 10.19
C GLN A 747 1.44 28.16 9.05
N LEU A 748 1.06 28.44 7.80
CA LEU A 748 1.61 27.74 6.64
C LEU A 748 3.05 28.18 6.35
N PRO A 749 3.87 27.31 5.74
CA PRO A 749 5.19 27.70 5.28
C PRO A 749 5.12 28.93 4.36
N ASN A 750 6.07 29.84 4.48
CA ASN A 750 6.13 31.06 3.66
C ASN A 750 4.87 31.94 3.73
N ALA A 751 4.07 31.86 4.80
CA ALA A 751 2.94 32.78 5.02
C ALA A 751 3.40 34.25 5.13
N MET A 752 4.59 34.45 5.69
CA MET A 752 5.31 35.73 5.71
C MET A 752 6.64 35.57 5.01
N VAL A 753 6.87 36.35 3.94
CA VAL A 753 8.12 36.36 3.17
C VAL A 753 8.75 37.75 3.30
N ASN A 754 9.97 37.83 3.84
CA ASN A 754 10.69 39.09 4.05
C ASN A 754 9.86 40.15 4.82
N GLY A 755 9.08 39.71 5.81
CA GLY A 755 8.20 40.58 6.60
C GLY A 755 6.88 40.98 5.92
N GLN A 756 6.60 40.48 4.71
CA GLN A 756 5.35 40.74 3.99
C GLN A 756 4.44 39.51 3.96
N MET A 757 3.13 39.72 4.08
CA MET A 757 2.13 38.67 3.91
C MET A 757 2.16 38.11 2.48
N SER A 758 2.11 36.79 2.36
CA SER A 758 1.90 36.09 1.10
C SER A 758 0.58 36.49 0.42
N SER A 759 0.44 36.17 -0.86
CA SER A 759 -0.81 36.38 -1.61
C SER A 759 -2.02 35.76 -0.90
N LEU A 760 -1.89 34.51 -0.46
CA LEU A 760 -2.92 33.79 0.27
C LEU A 760 -3.26 34.45 1.60
N PHE A 761 -2.24 34.81 2.39
CA PHE A 761 -2.48 35.39 3.71
C PHE A 761 -3.14 36.78 3.60
N ARG A 762 -2.72 37.58 2.62
CA ARG A 762 -3.35 38.88 2.34
C ARG A 762 -4.81 38.75 1.94
N GLU A 763 -5.15 37.79 1.07
CA GLU A 763 -6.54 37.58 0.66
C GLU A 763 -7.40 37.05 1.81
N ALA A 764 -6.90 36.10 2.60
CA ALA A 764 -7.58 35.59 3.79
C ALA A 764 -7.86 36.72 4.79
N MET A 765 -6.88 37.60 5.03
CA MET A 765 -7.03 38.75 5.93
C MET A 765 -8.01 39.79 5.38
N ARG A 766 -8.00 40.05 4.06
CA ARG A 766 -8.93 40.96 3.39
C ARG A 766 -10.38 40.47 3.54
N LEU A 767 -10.62 39.20 3.23
CA LEU A 767 -11.96 38.59 3.31
C LEU A 767 -12.50 38.61 4.73
N HIS A 768 -11.69 38.15 5.68
CA HIS A 768 -12.02 38.21 7.09
C HIS A 768 -12.40 39.63 7.52
N SER A 769 -11.55 40.62 7.22
CA SER A 769 -11.76 42.01 7.65
C SER A 769 -12.99 42.62 6.99
N GLY A 770 -13.27 42.27 5.73
CA GLY A 770 -14.46 42.71 5.00
C GLY A 770 -15.76 42.22 5.64
N LEU A 771 -15.82 40.97 6.08
CA LEU A 771 -17.01 40.42 6.74
C LEU A 771 -17.11 40.85 8.21
N ALA A 772 -15.99 40.95 8.94
CA ALA A 772 -15.95 41.26 10.37
C ALA A 772 -16.52 42.65 10.71
N VAL A 773 -16.60 43.56 9.74
CA VAL A 773 -17.16 44.91 9.92
C VAL A 773 -18.60 45.04 9.43
N MET A 774 -19.19 43.97 8.89
CA MET A 774 -20.56 43.98 8.40
C MET A 774 -21.57 43.90 9.56
N THR A 775 -22.75 44.47 9.34
CA THR A 775 -23.91 44.29 10.22
C THR A 775 -24.97 43.43 9.53
N PRO A 776 -25.89 42.79 10.29
CA PRO A 776 -26.95 41.98 9.69
C PRO A 776 -27.81 42.72 8.66
N GLU A 777 -27.99 44.04 8.80
CA GLU A 777 -28.73 44.90 7.88
C GLU A 777 -27.99 45.08 6.55
N ALA A 778 -26.66 45.16 6.58
CA ALA A 778 -25.81 45.36 5.41
C ALA A 778 -25.66 44.08 4.56
N MET A 779 -25.94 42.90 5.14
CA MET A 779 -25.91 41.63 4.43
C MET A 779 -27.13 41.48 3.53
N ASN A 780 -26.90 41.24 2.23
CA ASN A 780 -27.94 41.01 1.23
C ASN A 780 -27.47 39.98 0.18
N ALA A 781 -28.32 39.65 -0.80
CA ALA A 781 -28.02 38.64 -1.81
C ALA A 781 -26.75 38.95 -2.64
N ASP A 782 -26.50 40.21 -2.98
CA ASP A 782 -25.30 40.63 -3.72
C ASP A 782 -24.03 40.43 -2.88
N VAL A 783 -24.10 40.71 -1.57
CA VAL A 783 -22.99 40.46 -0.64
C VAL A 783 -22.68 38.98 -0.55
N TYR A 784 -23.68 38.11 -0.43
CA TYR A 784 -23.47 36.66 -0.42
C TYR A 784 -22.88 36.15 -1.75
N THR A 785 -23.40 36.63 -2.88
CA THR A 785 -22.90 36.28 -4.22
C THR A 785 -21.44 36.71 -4.42
N ASN A 786 -21.09 37.91 -3.94
CA ASN A 786 -19.71 38.37 -4.00
C ASN A 786 -18.80 37.55 -3.07
N LEU A 787 -19.25 37.28 -1.84
CA LEU A 787 -18.48 36.50 -0.87
C LEU A 787 -18.22 35.07 -1.35
N GLU A 788 -19.19 34.44 -2.04
CA GLU A 788 -19.01 33.15 -2.69
C GLU A 788 -17.84 33.20 -3.69
N ARG A 789 -17.87 34.16 -4.62
CA ARG A 789 -16.81 34.34 -5.63
C ARG A 789 -15.45 34.59 -5.00
N GLU A 790 -15.40 35.35 -3.91
CA GLU A 790 -14.15 35.64 -3.22
C GLU A 790 -13.60 34.44 -2.44
N LEU A 791 -14.46 33.61 -1.84
CA LEU A 791 -14.07 32.33 -1.23
C LEU A 791 -13.56 31.33 -2.28
N GLU A 792 -14.17 31.28 -3.46
CA GLU A 792 -13.66 30.49 -4.59
C GLU A 792 -12.27 30.96 -5.02
N LYS A 793 -12.09 32.28 -5.20
CA LYS A 793 -10.79 32.88 -5.49
C LYS A 793 -9.74 32.58 -4.41
N LEU A 794 -10.12 32.53 -3.13
CA LEU A 794 -9.22 32.15 -2.05
C LEU A 794 -8.73 30.69 -2.22
N SER A 795 -9.61 29.79 -2.66
CA SER A 795 -9.25 28.41 -3.02
C SER A 795 -8.19 28.39 -4.14
N ASP A 796 -8.41 29.17 -5.20
CA ASP A 796 -7.52 29.21 -6.36
C ASP A 796 -6.14 29.73 -5.98
N ILE A 797 -6.09 30.79 -5.17
CA ILE A 797 -4.83 31.35 -4.66
C ILE A 797 -4.08 30.31 -3.81
N LEU A 798 -4.79 29.54 -2.97
CA LEU A 798 -4.18 28.48 -2.17
C LEU A 798 -3.57 27.39 -3.06
N ALA A 799 -4.31 26.93 -4.07
CA ALA A 799 -3.85 25.93 -5.02
C ALA A 799 -2.59 26.40 -5.78
N GLN A 800 -2.62 27.62 -6.31
CA GLN A 800 -1.48 28.24 -7.01
C GLN A 800 -0.26 28.45 -6.11
N SER A 801 -0.46 28.70 -4.81
CA SER A 801 0.65 29.02 -3.90
C SER A 801 1.36 27.78 -3.37
N TYR A 802 0.66 26.64 -3.25
CA TYR A 802 1.16 25.48 -2.50
C TYR A 802 1.04 24.13 -3.21
N LEU A 803 0.06 23.98 -4.10
CA LEU A 803 -0.34 22.68 -4.65
C LEU A 803 0.20 22.45 -6.06
N ASN A 804 0.30 23.52 -6.86
CA ASN A 804 0.73 23.49 -8.27
C ASN A 804 2.22 23.78 -8.47
#